data_AF-A0A4U3LZ81-F1
#
_entry.id   AF-A0A4U3LZ81-F1
#
_cell.length_a   1.000
_cell.length_b   1.000
_cell.length_c   1.000
_cell.angle_alpha   90.00
_cell.angle_beta   90.00
_cell.angle_gamma   90.00
#
_symmetry.space_group_name_H-M   'P 1'
#
loop_
_entity.id
_entity.type
_entity.pdbx_description
1 polymer ?
#
loop_
_entity_poly.entity_id
_entity_poly.type
_entity_poly.pdbx_seq_one_letter_code
_entity_poly.pdbx_strand_id
1 'polypeptide(L)'
;MELYLAGPDGGRVTDVRVPGPLPLPIVVPERDAVIRAITVEPAGALATRWTPQVPPGGLSVRGGSSWRLLGPVSAEPSDAPAEPVVFTWTITYEYEGGNRRMAESRVTVSSESSPDLDGNSGWIALDYGTSTTSITLFDQRRQHALIGFPPSQREVLRRELTLRFDGHPGFGLDGQSWQRFLAATGSTLATAGGTADPLQAARAVLDNDTSTSGAGLYRLLLTMERQAAQVRQPIVSQALQGLYRAAFDVPPIREQRMIRIPLHAGEETIDSEIAVHGLDPLTVSMAADGHRSGGSAEPLAPEVRSQRSLKQFIGSSRSLPGLPAGHPVTPDDVIAAAWSGLLTEKVAKYCQEHPDEVSTKPITHAVVTYPTVSPPRTRQDVERLAHRIGMRQVVTAYDEATAAAMFYLMRDFAGDQAVGIEAFRAHTRRVGDKQWHRNILVVDIGGGTTDIALLGITLLDQTVYGTGRDERVQGRYYALRPAVLAKAGRAQLGGDRITLGVFKHLKALLADAVLIRSPRLVREEYPGYLTGGVYVPGSLLAPAADSDAEQRRADLIEKVVPTRWASAAGDRHAAEERFRRLWSQADLAKRQQSTQEGDYVVRRVPELLQLEGRARDITEPAEVVVKQEEINRIIEEVVRDAFAIALSVVKRRLGRDKRGVPDVLDKVIISGGTSALPQVRRVLLETFAQAGDHVNWNPLDVVYDPVFAKTGTSIGACWAEHVRQKGYASASHATQRVRRGLTELYIDVDNLFHALPNTLVFDATGGQLFPIFQVGERFDRIQVDGDIEGRRRYGDWIPVPQNMAIYRQPFAVEEERSLWSHLSMHDLLKGRVPAEQQAAWYRQVQVTFEVNERELVTAHFCHQSGPVYAPRFGSAPATRGLVAKDEAGRFVLQRDIVVNPYTAGGLASAPQPIFAAGTVLTERLLTDNGRHAAGLIGRPLPKDVPGDGLWTFYTPEPGRPDALTQIGESVRAPKAGLLGADMVPVLDSEGRLTVEPGYVRFREARSPADVVADPGSVFSVAMIPGDPDVDEKLNPFTGSH
;
A
#
# COMPACT_ATOMS: atom_id res chain seq x y z
N MET A 1 7.19 -11.34 -28.84
CA MET A 1 6.79 -11.85 -30.18
C MET A 1 6.46 -13.34 -30.02
N GLU A 2 5.47 -13.90 -30.72
CA GLU A 2 5.22 -15.36 -30.72
C GLU A 2 5.80 -15.94 -32.02
N LEU A 3 6.71 -16.91 -31.89
CA LEU A 3 7.31 -17.63 -33.01
C LEU A 3 6.73 -19.04 -33.05
N TYR A 4 6.13 -19.40 -34.18
CA TYR A 4 5.57 -20.72 -34.42
C TYR A 4 6.53 -21.49 -35.32
N LEU A 5 7.16 -22.55 -34.79
CA LEU A 5 7.90 -23.51 -35.59
C LEU A 5 6.94 -24.64 -35.98
N ALA A 6 6.64 -24.74 -37.28
CA ALA A 6 5.86 -25.85 -37.82
C ALA A 6 6.80 -26.97 -38.26
N GLY A 7 6.61 -28.19 -37.73
CA GLY A 7 7.21 -29.38 -38.32
C GLY A 7 6.58 -29.71 -39.69
N PRO A 8 7.28 -30.48 -40.55
CA PRO A 8 6.84 -30.78 -41.93
C PRO A 8 5.44 -31.43 -42.02
N ASP A 9 4.96 -32.04 -40.92
CA ASP A 9 3.66 -32.74 -40.88
C ASP A 9 2.54 -31.93 -40.18
N GLY A 10 2.76 -30.65 -39.86
CA GLY A 10 1.74 -29.75 -39.30
C GLY A 10 1.19 -30.11 -37.90
N GLY A 11 1.63 -31.21 -37.28
CA GLY A 11 1.02 -31.77 -36.07
C GLY A 11 1.67 -31.42 -34.72
N ARG A 12 2.87 -30.83 -34.71
CA ARG A 12 3.54 -30.40 -33.47
C ARG A 12 4.06 -28.97 -33.60
N VAL A 13 3.34 -28.05 -32.98
CA VAL A 13 3.78 -26.68 -32.70
C VAL A 13 4.50 -26.72 -31.36
N THR A 14 5.80 -26.46 -31.37
CA THR A 14 6.54 -26.20 -30.12
C THR A 14 6.48 -24.69 -29.89
N ASP A 15 5.78 -24.25 -28.84
CA ASP A 15 5.71 -22.84 -28.47
C ASP A 15 7.10 -22.35 -28.04
N VAL A 16 7.78 -21.60 -28.90
CA VAL A 16 8.97 -20.84 -28.50
C VAL A 16 8.50 -19.42 -28.17
N ARG A 17 8.22 -19.18 -26.89
CA ARG A 17 7.96 -17.84 -26.38
C ARG A 17 9.28 -17.08 -26.25
N VAL A 18 9.46 -16.03 -27.04
CA VAL A 18 10.48 -15.02 -26.79
C VAL A 18 9.91 -14.03 -25.76
N PRO A 19 10.47 -13.94 -24.55
CA PRO A 19 9.92 -13.08 -23.50
C PRO A 19 10.26 -11.60 -23.76
N GLY A 20 9.25 -10.73 -23.66
CA GLY A 20 9.41 -9.27 -23.57
C GLY A 20 9.10 -8.45 -24.84
N PRO A 21 8.81 -7.14 -24.68
CA PRO A 21 8.98 -6.17 -25.76
C PRO A 21 10.46 -6.14 -26.17
N LEU A 22 10.77 -5.84 -27.44
CA LEU A 22 12.15 -5.65 -27.89
C LEU A 22 12.87 -4.70 -26.93
N PRO A 23 14.00 -5.08 -26.31
CA PRO A 23 14.81 -4.14 -25.57
C PRO A 23 15.54 -3.30 -26.62
N LEU A 24 14.90 -2.20 -27.00
CA LEU A 24 15.41 -0.99 -27.66
C LEU A 24 14.29 -0.43 -28.57
N PRO A 25 13.92 0.85 -28.47
CA PRO A 25 13.17 1.48 -29.53
C PRO A 25 14.04 1.48 -30.79
N ILE A 26 13.57 0.89 -31.89
CA ILE A 26 14.11 1.22 -33.21
C ILE A 26 13.67 2.67 -33.44
N VAL A 27 14.55 3.60 -33.09
CA VAL A 27 14.30 5.03 -33.28
C VAL A 27 14.39 5.30 -34.77
N VAL A 28 13.24 5.35 -35.44
CA VAL A 28 13.15 6.04 -36.73
C VAL A 28 13.25 7.53 -36.39
N PRO A 29 14.33 8.23 -36.78
CA PRO A 29 14.72 9.51 -36.19
C PRO A 29 13.78 10.69 -36.52
N GLU A 30 12.80 10.52 -37.41
CA GLU A 30 12.00 11.64 -37.94
C GLU A 30 10.49 11.31 -37.90
N ARG A 31 9.68 12.34 -37.64
CA ARG A 31 8.21 12.26 -37.71
C ARG A 31 7.80 12.06 -39.18
N ASP A 32 6.85 11.15 -39.43
CA ASP A 32 6.23 10.87 -40.73
C ASP A 32 7.09 10.06 -41.75
N ALA A 33 7.69 8.97 -41.29
CA ALA A 33 8.37 8.01 -42.16
C ALA A 33 7.44 6.89 -42.67
N VAL A 34 7.66 6.45 -43.92
CA VAL A 34 7.01 5.29 -44.55
C VAL A 34 8.01 4.15 -44.65
N ILE A 35 7.79 3.06 -43.90
CA ILE A 35 8.60 1.85 -43.98
C ILE A 35 8.29 1.14 -45.30
N ARG A 36 9.33 0.84 -46.08
CA ARG A 36 9.26 0.18 -47.39
C ARG A 36 9.69 -1.28 -47.35
N ALA A 37 10.62 -1.63 -46.48
CA ALA A 37 11.10 -3.00 -46.33
C ALA A 37 11.65 -3.23 -44.91
N ILE A 38 11.51 -4.46 -44.44
CA ILE A 38 12.15 -4.97 -43.24
C ILE A 38 12.86 -6.26 -43.65
N THR A 39 14.10 -6.45 -43.24
CA THR A 39 14.86 -7.68 -43.47
C THR A 39 15.42 -8.16 -42.16
N VAL A 40 15.30 -9.47 -41.89
CA VAL A 40 15.87 -10.12 -40.72
C VAL A 40 16.89 -11.16 -41.19
N GLU A 41 18.12 -11.00 -40.73
CA GLU A 41 19.25 -11.88 -41.06
C GLU A 41 19.78 -12.52 -39.78
N PRO A 42 19.58 -13.83 -39.57
CA PRO A 42 20.29 -14.57 -38.52
C PRO A 42 21.79 -14.66 -38.89
N ALA A 43 22.67 -14.42 -37.93
CA ALA A 43 24.10 -14.68 -38.05
C ALA A 43 24.40 -16.08 -37.50
N GLY A 44 25.06 -16.92 -38.32
CA GLY A 44 25.41 -18.31 -37.96
C GLY A 44 24.78 -19.35 -38.90
N ALA A 45 24.88 -20.64 -38.52
CA ALA A 45 24.56 -21.79 -39.36
C ALA A 45 23.08 -21.91 -39.81
N LEU A 46 22.16 -21.16 -39.19
CA LEU A 46 20.76 -21.06 -39.58
C LEU A 46 20.58 -19.99 -40.67
N ALA A 47 21.19 -20.18 -41.84
CA ALA A 47 21.17 -19.18 -42.91
C ALA A 47 19.83 -19.22 -43.68
N THR A 48 18.78 -18.57 -43.17
CA THR A 48 17.62 -18.22 -44.00
C THR A 48 17.21 -16.77 -43.73
N ARG A 49 17.44 -15.92 -44.74
CA ARG A 49 17.03 -14.51 -44.75
C ARG A 49 15.50 -14.44 -44.80
N TRP A 50 14.90 -13.68 -43.88
CA TRP A 50 13.45 -13.47 -43.86
C TRP A 50 13.12 -12.02 -44.16
N THR A 51 12.18 -11.81 -45.10
CA THR A 51 11.67 -10.49 -45.50
C THR A 51 10.15 -10.50 -45.31
N PRO A 52 9.60 -9.90 -44.25
CA PRO A 52 8.16 -9.79 -44.06
C PRO A 52 7.54 -8.97 -45.19
N GLN A 53 6.32 -9.33 -45.62
CA GLN A 53 5.59 -8.53 -46.61
C GLN A 53 5.17 -7.17 -46.01
N VAL A 54 5.69 -6.09 -46.59
CA VAL A 54 5.21 -4.73 -46.36
C VAL A 54 4.14 -4.42 -47.43
N PRO A 55 2.98 -3.82 -47.07
CA PRO A 55 1.94 -3.50 -48.05
C PRO A 55 2.47 -2.62 -49.19
N PRO A 56 1.88 -2.67 -50.41
CA PRO A 56 2.34 -1.89 -51.57
C PRO A 56 2.40 -0.36 -51.37
N GLY A 57 1.70 0.17 -50.35
CA GLY A 57 1.73 1.58 -49.96
C GLY A 57 2.81 1.95 -48.92
N GLY A 58 3.51 0.98 -48.34
CA GLY A 58 4.38 1.17 -47.18
C GLY A 58 3.60 1.35 -45.86
N LEU A 59 4.30 1.26 -44.73
CA LEU A 59 3.73 1.45 -43.39
C LEU A 59 4.07 2.86 -42.90
N SER A 60 3.06 3.73 -42.79
CA SER A 60 3.24 5.09 -42.23
C SER A 60 3.35 5.03 -40.70
N VAL A 61 4.42 5.59 -40.14
CA VAL A 61 4.72 5.53 -38.70
C VAL A 61 4.70 6.93 -38.10
N ARG A 62 3.86 7.14 -37.08
CA ARG A 62 3.90 8.32 -36.18
C ARG A 62 4.50 7.94 -34.83
N GLY A 63 5.34 8.82 -34.27
CA GLY A 63 6.12 8.56 -33.05
C GLY A 63 5.27 8.07 -31.88
N GLY A 64 5.74 7.02 -31.19
CA GLY A 64 5.08 6.41 -30.03
C GLY A 64 4.26 5.13 -30.29
N SER A 65 4.26 4.60 -31.52
CA SER A 65 3.48 3.41 -31.88
C SER A 65 4.25 2.09 -31.69
N SER A 66 3.67 1.09 -31.01
CA SER A 66 4.20 -0.28 -30.92
C SER A 66 3.57 -1.21 -31.97
N TRP A 67 4.35 -2.06 -32.62
CA TRP A 67 3.88 -2.94 -33.70
C TRP A 67 4.13 -4.42 -33.40
N ARG A 68 3.31 -5.31 -33.98
CA ARG A 68 3.43 -6.77 -33.88
C ARG A 68 3.58 -7.35 -35.30
N LEU A 69 4.71 -7.97 -35.61
CA LEU A 69 4.96 -8.69 -36.87
C LEU A 69 4.76 -10.20 -36.65
N LEU A 70 4.09 -10.85 -37.60
CA LEU A 70 3.87 -12.30 -37.63
C LEU A 70 4.55 -12.86 -38.89
N GLY A 71 5.28 -13.96 -38.76
CA GLY A 71 5.86 -14.66 -39.90
C GLY A 71 6.31 -16.08 -39.56
N PRO A 72 6.26 -17.00 -40.52
CA PRO A 72 6.72 -18.38 -40.33
C PRO A 72 8.26 -18.43 -40.41
N VAL A 73 8.89 -19.18 -39.50
CA VAL A 73 10.27 -19.63 -39.62
C VAL A 73 10.24 -21.15 -39.64
N SER A 74 10.81 -21.78 -40.65
CA SER A 74 11.00 -23.23 -40.70
C SER A 74 12.46 -23.54 -40.38
N ALA A 75 12.70 -24.25 -39.29
CA ALA A 75 14.01 -24.84 -38.99
C ALA A 75 13.78 -26.27 -38.47
N GLU A 76 14.64 -27.21 -38.85
CA GLU A 76 14.53 -28.59 -38.37
C GLU A 76 14.90 -28.68 -36.88
N PRO A 77 14.18 -29.47 -36.05
CA PRO A 77 14.41 -29.52 -34.60
C PRO A 77 15.80 -30.04 -34.18
N SER A 78 16.55 -30.70 -35.07
CA SER A 78 17.86 -31.27 -34.77
C SER A 78 19.02 -30.27 -34.85
N ASP A 79 18.79 -29.06 -35.38
CA ASP A 79 19.83 -28.06 -35.63
C ASP A 79 19.79 -26.89 -34.63
N ALA A 80 19.15 -27.06 -33.46
CA ALA A 80 19.16 -26.03 -32.42
C ALA A 80 20.61 -25.76 -31.98
N PRO A 81 21.16 -24.55 -32.22
CA PRO A 81 22.55 -24.27 -31.88
C PRO A 81 22.71 -24.23 -30.36
N ALA A 82 23.80 -24.81 -29.86
CA ALA A 82 24.20 -24.68 -28.46
C ALA A 82 24.66 -23.26 -28.08
N GLU A 83 24.78 -22.36 -29.07
CA GLU A 83 25.22 -20.98 -28.92
C GLU A 83 24.09 -19.97 -29.21
N PRO A 84 24.15 -18.74 -28.64
CA PRO A 84 23.17 -17.69 -28.92
C PRO A 84 23.09 -17.34 -30.40
N VAL A 85 21.87 -17.24 -30.94
CA VAL A 85 21.64 -16.80 -32.32
C VAL A 85 21.52 -15.28 -32.33
N VAL A 86 22.37 -14.61 -33.11
CA VAL A 86 22.29 -13.15 -33.31
C VAL A 86 21.40 -12.86 -34.52
N PHE A 87 20.38 -12.02 -34.35
CA PHE A 87 19.54 -11.52 -35.43
C PHE A 87 19.90 -10.08 -35.76
N THR A 88 20.16 -9.80 -37.03
CA THR A 88 20.33 -8.43 -37.54
C THR A 88 19.05 -7.99 -38.22
N TRP A 89 18.51 -6.86 -37.80
CA TRP A 89 17.33 -6.23 -38.35
C TRP A 89 17.74 -5.04 -39.19
N THR A 90 17.31 -5.04 -40.45
CA THR A 90 17.53 -3.92 -41.37
C THR A 90 16.18 -3.36 -41.78
N ILE A 91 15.93 -2.10 -41.47
CA ILE A 91 14.68 -1.41 -41.83
C ILE A 91 15.00 -0.31 -42.82
N THR A 92 14.27 -0.31 -43.93
CA THR A 92 14.36 0.69 -44.98
C THR A 92 13.10 1.55 -44.98
N TYR A 93 13.26 2.86 -44.83
CA TYR A 93 12.15 3.82 -44.77
C TYR A 93 12.43 5.06 -45.63
N GLU A 94 11.35 5.76 -45.99
CA GLU A 94 11.34 7.04 -46.72
C GLU A 94 10.65 8.11 -45.88
N TYR A 95 11.04 9.39 -46.03
CA TYR A 95 10.39 10.53 -45.37
C TYR A 95 10.11 11.65 -46.39
N GLU A 96 9.31 12.66 -46.00
CA GLU A 96 9.00 13.81 -46.85
C GLU A 96 10.29 14.55 -47.26
N GLY A 97 10.65 14.44 -48.53
CA GLY A 97 11.94 14.86 -49.07
C GLY A 97 12.56 13.86 -50.06
N GLY A 98 11.98 12.66 -50.20
CA GLY A 98 12.30 11.71 -51.27
C GLY A 98 13.57 10.87 -51.07
N ASN A 99 14.27 11.03 -49.94
CA ASN A 99 15.47 10.27 -49.63
C ASN A 99 15.15 9.00 -48.85
N ARG A 100 15.59 7.85 -49.38
CA ARG A 100 15.49 6.53 -48.74
C ARG A 100 16.66 6.35 -47.75
N ARG A 101 16.38 6.05 -46.48
CA ARG A 101 17.42 5.79 -45.45
C ARG A 101 17.28 4.37 -44.88
N MET A 102 18.41 3.80 -44.46
CA MET A 102 18.50 2.50 -43.78
C MET A 102 18.86 2.70 -42.31
N ALA A 103 18.16 1.99 -41.42
CA ALA A 103 18.56 1.80 -40.03
C ALA A 103 18.81 0.31 -39.78
N GLU A 104 19.94 -0.01 -39.16
CA GLU A 104 20.33 -1.38 -38.78
C GLU A 104 20.36 -1.50 -37.26
N SER A 105 19.78 -2.57 -36.72
CA SER A 105 19.80 -2.89 -35.28
C SER A 105 20.08 -4.37 -35.09
N ARG A 106 20.99 -4.72 -34.18
CA ARG A 106 21.35 -6.11 -33.87
C ARG A 106 20.76 -6.55 -32.54
N VAL A 107 20.18 -7.75 -32.51
CA VAL A 107 19.52 -8.35 -31.34
C VAL A 107 19.99 -9.78 -31.17
N THR A 108 20.61 -10.11 -30.03
CA THR A 108 21.05 -11.47 -29.70
C THR A 108 19.98 -12.22 -28.89
N VAL A 109 19.67 -13.46 -29.28
CA VAL A 109 18.68 -14.31 -28.56
C VAL A 109 19.33 -15.66 -28.25
N SER A 110 19.47 -15.99 -26.96
CA SER A 110 20.00 -17.29 -26.50
C SER A 110 18.87 -18.28 -26.19
N SER A 111 19.02 -19.52 -26.65
CA SER A 111 18.06 -20.62 -26.40
C SER A 111 18.57 -21.57 -25.33
N GLU A 112 18.36 -21.24 -24.04
CA GLU A 112 18.29 -22.23 -22.96
C GLU A 112 17.76 -21.61 -21.66
N SER A 113 16.95 -22.40 -20.95
CA SER A 113 16.38 -22.21 -19.60
C SER A 113 15.13 -21.32 -19.41
N SER A 114 14.14 -21.93 -18.73
CA SER A 114 13.04 -21.35 -17.95
C SER A 114 13.40 -19.97 -17.38
N PRO A 115 12.47 -18.98 -17.35
CA PRO A 115 12.79 -17.57 -17.12
C PRO A 115 13.67 -17.39 -15.90
N ASP A 116 14.97 -17.20 -16.13
CA ASP A 116 15.74 -16.39 -15.21
C ASP A 116 15.27 -14.95 -15.43
N LEU A 117 14.79 -14.38 -14.33
CA LEU A 117 14.49 -12.97 -14.12
C LEU A 117 15.78 -12.14 -14.18
N ASP A 118 16.59 -12.35 -15.22
CA ASP A 118 18.00 -11.94 -15.25
C ASP A 118 18.23 -10.47 -15.62
N GLY A 119 17.15 -9.71 -15.77
CA GLY A 119 17.18 -8.25 -15.91
C GLY A 119 16.95 -7.48 -14.60
N ASN A 120 16.47 -8.11 -13.53
CA ASN A 120 15.98 -7.39 -12.35
C ASN A 120 16.79 -7.76 -11.10
N SER A 121 17.42 -6.76 -10.49
CA SER A 121 18.31 -6.87 -9.33
C SER A 121 17.56 -7.04 -7.99
N GLY A 122 16.23 -7.10 -8.04
CA GLY A 122 15.36 -6.89 -6.89
C GLY A 122 14.73 -5.50 -6.89
N TRP A 123 14.24 -5.06 -5.74
CA TRP A 123 13.66 -3.72 -5.55
C TRP A 123 13.90 -3.21 -4.14
N ILE A 124 13.77 -1.90 -3.96
CA ILE A 124 13.73 -1.29 -2.63
C ILE A 124 12.30 -0.98 -2.22
N ALA A 125 12.06 -0.98 -0.92
CA ALA A 125 10.94 -0.28 -0.31
C ALA A 125 11.50 0.89 0.51
N LEU A 126 11.08 2.11 0.15
CA LEU A 126 11.48 3.35 0.79
C LEU A 126 10.31 3.88 1.62
N ASP A 127 10.54 4.03 2.92
CA ASP A 127 9.64 4.73 3.82
C ASP A 127 10.28 6.05 4.25
N TYR A 128 9.92 7.14 3.56
CA TYR A 128 10.35 8.49 3.88
C TYR A 128 9.39 9.10 4.91
N GLY A 129 9.66 8.88 6.20
CA GLY A 129 8.85 9.43 7.30
C GLY A 129 9.11 10.92 7.56
N THR A 130 8.25 11.58 8.34
CA THR A 130 8.44 13.00 8.70
C THR A 130 9.69 13.23 9.55
N SER A 131 10.02 12.28 10.43
CA SER A 131 11.16 12.39 11.34
C SER A 131 12.27 11.39 11.03
N THR A 132 11.94 10.20 10.54
CA THR A 132 12.92 9.13 10.22
C THR A 132 12.63 8.49 8.87
N THR A 133 13.67 8.10 8.16
CA THR A 133 13.63 7.37 6.90
C THR A 133 14.18 5.96 7.08
N SER A 134 13.57 4.97 6.43
CA SER A 134 14.05 3.58 6.39
C SER A 134 14.00 2.99 4.97
N ILE A 135 14.92 2.06 4.67
CA ILE A 135 15.00 1.37 3.37
C ILE A 135 15.13 -0.13 3.59
N THR A 136 14.30 -0.91 2.90
CA THR A 136 14.41 -2.37 2.81
C THR A 136 14.67 -2.79 1.37
N LEU A 137 15.74 -3.53 1.14
CA LEU A 137 16.07 -4.13 -0.16
C LEU A 137 15.51 -5.55 -0.21
N PHE A 138 14.77 -5.88 -1.26
CA PHE A 138 14.48 -7.27 -1.62
C PHE A 138 15.44 -7.73 -2.72
N ASP A 139 16.07 -8.89 -2.54
CA ASP A 139 16.95 -9.49 -3.56
C ASP A 139 16.31 -10.70 -4.24
N GLN A 140 16.27 -10.67 -5.57
CA GLN A 140 15.55 -11.62 -6.41
C GLN A 140 16.33 -12.91 -6.74
N ARG A 141 17.60 -13.04 -6.31
CA ARG A 141 18.34 -14.30 -6.47
C ARG A 141 17.52 -15.48 -5.90
N ARG A 142 17.54 -16.62 -6.61
CA ARG A 142 16.68 -17.78 -6.32
C ARG A 142 16.70 -18.15 -4.84
N GLN A 143 15.52 -18.19 -4.23
CA GLN A 143 15.34 -18.74 -2.89
C GLN A 143 15.50 -20.26 -2.92
N HIS A 144 16.31 -20.81 -2.02
CA HIS A 144 16.24 -22.22 -1.69
C HIS A 144 14.94 -22.49 -0.91
N ALA A 145 14.25 -23.58 -1.21
CA ALA A 145 13.11 -24.00 -0.40
C ALA A 145 13.62 -24.30 1.02
N LEU A 146 13.18 -23.50 1.99
CA LEU A 146 13.44 -23.77 3.39
C LEU A 146 12.60 -24.99 3.79
N ILE A 147 13.25 -26.01 4.32
CA ILE A 147 12.60 -27.16 4.94
C ILE A 147 12.70 -26.95 6.44
N GLY A 148 11.56 -26.78 7.13
CA GLY A 148 11.49 -26.52 8.58
C GLY A 148 11.61 -25.05 8.95
N PHE A 149 11.93 -24.78 10.23
CA PHE A 149 11.99 -23.42 10.78
C PHE A 149 13.09 -22.56 10.10
N PRO A 150 12.82 -21.27 9.82
CA PRO A 150 13.82 -20.28 9.45
C PRO A 150 15.06 -20.31 10.37
N PRO A 151 16.31 -20.21 9.85
CA PRO A 151 17.52 -20.09 10.66
C PRO A 151 17.43 -19.13 11.86
N SER A 152 16.87 -17.92 11.66
CA SER A 152 16.66 -16.93 12.72
C SER A 152 15.76 -17.45 13.86
N GLN A 153 14.65 -18.10 13.50
CA GLN A 153 13.71 -18.70 14.47
C GLN A 153 14.32 -19.95 15.13
N ARG A 154 15.07 -20.76 14.38
CA ARG A 154 15.81 -21.93 14.90
C ARG A 154 16.80 -21.53 15.98
N GLU A 155 17.54 -20.45 15.77
CA GLU A 155 18.52 -19.99 16.74
C GLU A 155 17.86 -19.58 18.06
N VAL A 156 16.69 -18.93 18.01
CA VAL A 156 15.89 -18.65 19.21
C VAL A 156 15.39 -19.94 19.86
N LEU A 157 14.79 -20.86 19.09
CA LEU A 157 14.34 -22.14 19.63
C LEU A 157 15.48 -22.89 20.31
N ARG A 158 16.66 -22.94 19.68
CA ARG A 158 17.86 -23.58 20.22
C ARG A 158 18.30 -22.92 21.51
N ARG A 159 18.49 -21.60 21.52
CA ARG A 159 18.91 -20.84 22.70
C ARG A 159 17.95 -21.01 23.87
N GLU A 160 16.66 -20.79 23.63
CA GLU A 160 15.64 -20.88 24.67
C GLU A 160 15.47 -22.32 25.18
N LEU A 161 15.53 -23.33 24.29
CA LEU A 161 15.51 -24.73 24.69
C LEU A 161 16.74 -25.08 25.53
N THR A 162 17.93 -24.63 25.14
CA THR A 162 19.17 -24.78 25.93
C THR A 162 19.04 -24.18 27.32
N LEU A 163 18.55 -22.93 27.43
CA LEU A 163 18.31 -22.28 28.72
C LEU A 163 17.34 -23.06 29.61
N ARG A 164 16.31 -23.68 29.02
CA ARG A 164 15.34 -24.51 29.77
C ARG A 164 15.87 -25.89 30.13
N PHE A 165 16.80 -26.43 29.35
CA PHE A 165 17.54 -27.64 29.69
C PHE A 165 18.52 -27.39 30.83
N ASP A 166 19.16 -26.22 30.84
CA ASP A 166 20.20 -25.85 31.81
C ASP A 166 19.63 -25.24 33.10
N GLY A 167 18.41 -24.70 33.08
CA GLY A 167 17.72 -24.16 34.24
C GLY A 167 17.19 -25.24 35.18
N HIS A 168 17.43 -25.12 36.50
CA HIS A 168 16.88 -26.04 37.49
C HIS A 168 15.65 -25.44 38.21
N PRO A 169 14.50 -26.13 38.24
CA PRO A 169 14.20 -27.35 37.49
C PRO A 169 13.63 -27.06 36.09
N GLY A 170 14.09 -27.83 35.09
CA GLY A 170 13.79 -27.60 33.68
C GLY A 170 12.30 -27.62 33.39
N PHE A 171 11.83 -26.63 32.63
CA PHE A 171 10.41 -26.45 32.31
C PHE A 171 9.47 -26.29 33.53
N GLY A 172 9.98 -26.11 34.74
CA GLY A 172 9.15 -25.98 35.95
C GLY A 172 8.64 -27.32 36.53
N LEU A 173 9.15 -28.46 36.05
CA LEU A 173 8.95 -29.76 36.70
C LEU A 173 9.77 -29.87 37.99
N ASP A 174 9.62 -30.90 38.81
CA ASP A 174 10.64 -31.19 39.83
C ASP A 174 11.84 -31.93 39.18
N GLY A 175 12.99 -31.97 39.86
CA GLY A 175 14.21 -32.58 39.31
C GLY A 175 14.05 -34.06 38.91
N GLN A 176 13.24 -34.84 39.63
CA GLN A 176 13.03 -36.26 39.33
C GLN A 176 12.08 -36.46 38.13
N SER A 177 11.02 -35.67 38.08
CA SER A 177 10.03 -35.65 36.99
C SER A 177 10.66 -35.15 35.68
N TRP A 178 11.55 -34.16 35.75
CA TRP A 178 12.33 -33.68 34.61
C TRP A 178 13.25 -34.77 34.05
N GLN A 179 14.00 -35.46 34.91
CA GLN A 179 14.88 -36.56 34.50
C GLN A 179 14.11 -37.71 33.85
N ARG A 180 12.94 -38.10 34.39
CA ARG A 180 12.08 -39.13 33.77
C ARG A 180 11.56 -38.69 32.40
N PHE A 181 11.13 -37.44 32.27
CA PHE A 181 10.63 -36.88 31.01
C PHE A 181 11.73 -36.87 29.93
N LEU A 182 12.94 -36.43 30.28
CA LEU A 182 14.09 -36.44 29.38
C LEU A 182 14.52 -37.86 29.01
N ALA A 183 14.54 -38.80 29.94
CA ALA A 183 14.87 -40.20 29.65
C ALA A 183 13.88 -40.83 28.66
N ALA A 184 12.58 -40.55 28.78
CA ALA A 184 11.55 -41.00 27.85
C ALA A 184 11.67 -40.33 26.46
N THR A 185 12.04 -39.05 26.43
CA THR A 185 12.29 -38.30 25.19
C THR A 185 13.52 -38.84 24.46
N GLY A 186 14.65 -38.98 25.16
CA GLY A 186 15.91 -39.43 24.60
C GLY A 186 15.91 -40.90 24.17
N SER A 187 15.18 -41.79 24.86
CA SER A 187 15.03 -43.19 24.42
C SER A 187 14.30 -43.31 23.08
N THR A 188 13.31 -42.45 22.84
CA THR A 188 12.59 -42.36 21.56
C THR A 188 13.48 -41.83 20.43
N LEU A 189 14.43 -40.94 20.75
CA LEU A 189 15.41 -40.39 19.80
C LEU A 189 16.56 -41.38 19.51
N ALA A 190 17.06 -42.09 20.52
CA ALA A 190 18.20 -43.01 20.46
C ALA A 190 17.95 -44.26 19.61
N THR A 191 16.69 -44.68 19.41
CA THR A 191 16.30 -45.74 18.46
C THR A 191 16.72 -45.49 17.00
N ALA A 192 17.33 -44.34 16.68
CA ALA A 192 17.89 -44.01 15.37
C ALA A 192 19.40 -43.74 15.34
N GLY A 193 20.15 -43.87 16.45
CA GLY A 193 21.58 -43.52 16.46
C GLY A 193 22.33 -43.73 17.79
N GLY A 194 22.59 -44.99 18.15
CA GLY A 194 23.84 -45.47 18.77
C GLY A 194 24.41 -44.89 20.08
N THR A 195 23.76 -43.97 20.81
CA THR A 195 24.29 -43.42 22.09
C THR A 195 23.62 -44.07 23.30
N ALA A 196 24.40 -44.37 24.35
CA ALA A 196 23.94 -45.11 25.54
C ALA A 196 23.24 -44.24 26.61
N ASP A 197 23.35 -42.90 26.53
CA ASP A 197 22.72 -41.96 27.45
C ASP A 197 21.67 -41.07 26.74
N PRO A 198 20.37 -41.22 27.05
CA PRO A 198 19.27 -40.41 26.52
C PRO A 198 19.43 -38.89 26.70
N LEU A 199 20.07 -38.43 27.78
CA LEU A 199 20.28 -37.02 28.07
C LEU A 199 21.32 -36.43 27.12
N GLN A 200 22.46 -37.12 26.98
CA GLN A 200 23.49 -36.76 26.01
C GLN A 200 22.97 -36.87 24.58
N ALA A 201 22.09 -37.81 24.26
CA ALA A 201 21.47 -37.92 22.94
C ALA A 201 20.62 -36.68 22.59
N ALA A 202 19.75 -36.24 23.50
CA ALA A 202 18.93 -35.04 23.28
C ALA A 202 19.79 -33.76 23.20
N ARG A 203 20.81 -33.64 24.06
CA ARG A 203 21.74 -32.50 24.05
C ARG A 203 22.65 -32.50 22.82
N ALA A 204 23.13 -33.67 22.40
CA ALA A 204 23.90 -33.82 21.17
C ALA A 204 23.07 -33.47 19.92
N VAL A 205 21.77 -33.76 19.88
CA VAL A 205 20.90 -33.30 18.80
C VAL A 205 20.79 -31.77 18.78
N LEU A 206 20.73 -31.13 19.95
CA LEU A 206 20.65 -29.67 20.08
C LEU A 206 21.97 -28.96 19.74
N ASP A 207 23.10 -29.54 20.16
CA ASP A 207 24.43 -28.98 19.98
C ASP A 207 25.01 -29.28 18.59
N ASN A 208 24.62 -30.40 17.95
CA ASN A 208 25.11 -30.81 16.62
C ASN A 208 24.15 -30.47 15.46
N ASP A 209 23.03 -29.77 15.69
CA ASP A 209 22.16 -29.28 14.60
C ASP A 209 22.81 -28.10 13.85
N THR A 210 23.96 -28.39 13.24
CA THR A 210 24.71 -27.51 12.33
C THR A 210 24.21 -27.61 10.89
N SER A 211 23.23 -28.50 10.65
CA SER A 211 22.66 -28.74 9.33
C SER A 211 21.80 -27.55 8.88
N THR A 212 21.95 -27.18 7.60
CA THR A 212 21.08 -26.19 6.96
C THR A 212 19.59 -26.59 7.00
N SER A 213 19.26 -27.87 7.25
CA SER A 213 17.90 -28.41 7.27
C SER A 213 17.18 -28.38 8.63
N GLY A 214 17.87 -28.21 9.77
CA GLY A 214 17.24 -28.09 11.09
C GLY A 214 16.42 -29.31 11.55
N ALA A 215 16.63 -30.46 10.91
CA ALA A 215 15.79 -31.65 11.09
C ALA A 215 15.95 -32.28 12.49
N GLY A 216 17.13 -32.10 13.11
CA GLY A 216 17.43 -32.59 14.45
C GLY A 216 16.59 -31.89 15.53
N LEU A 217 16.62 -30.56 15.54
CA LEU A 217 15.83 -29.74 16.45
C LEU A 217 14.32 -30.00 16.30
N TYR A 218 13.84 -30.06 15.06
CA TYR A 218 12.43 -30.35 14.78
C TYR A 218 11.99 -31.71 15.33
N ARG A 219 12.81 -32.75 15.13
CA ARG A 219 12.53 -34.10 15.65
C ARG A 219 12.52 -34.14 17.18
N LEU A 220 13.45 -33.42 17.83
CA LEU A 220 13.49 -33.30 19.29
C LEU A 220 12.20 -32.66 19.81
N LEU A 221 11.79 -31.52 19.25
CA LEU A 221 10.58 -30.80 19.63
C LEU A 221 9.31 -31.66 19.47
N LEU A 222 9.13 -32.30 18.30
CA LEU A 222 8.00 -33.22 18.07
C LEU A 222 7.97 -34.39 19.06
N THR A 223 9.14 -34.89 19.45
CA THR A 223 9.24 -35.98 20.42
C THR A 223 8.83 -35.51 21.80
N MET A 224 9.30 -34.33 22.22
CA MET A 224 8.92 -33.71 23.50
C MET A 224 7.41 -33.43 23.57
N GLU A 225 6.81 -32.93 22.48
CA GLU A 225 5.35 -32.71 22.41
C GLU A 225 4.55 -34.01 22.58
N ARG A 226 4.94 -35.06 21.82
CA ARG A 226 4.30 -36.37 21.91
C ARG A 226 4.41 -36.95 23.31
N GLN A 227 5.60 -36.86 23.91
CA GLN A 227 5.81 -37.34 25.27
C GLN A 227 4.98 -36.53 26.26
N ALA A 228 4.98 -35.20 26.18
CA ALA A 228 4.19 -34.35 27.07
C ALA A 228 2.69 -34.66 27.00
N ALA A 229 2.17 -34.97 25.80
CA ALA A 229 0.79 -35.41 25.62
C ALA A 229 0.54 -36.81 26.20
N GLN A 230 1.43 -37.78 25.96
CA GLN A 230 1.31 -39.16 26.46
C GLN A 230 1.35 -39.23 27.98
N VAL A 231 2.26 -38.50 28.62
CA VAL A 231 2.41 -38.46 30.09
C VAL A 231 1.56 -37.38 30.76
N ARG A 232 0.70 -36.67 30.00
CA ARG A 232 -0.18 -35.58 30.45
C ARG A 232 0.55 -34.55 31.32
N GLN A 233 1.63 -33.97 30.80
CA GLN A 233 2.44 -32.95 31.47
C GLN A 233 2.13 -31.55 30.93
N PRO A 234 1.05 -30.87 31.39
CA PRO A 234 0.61 -29.59 30.84
C PRO A 234 1.65 -28.47 31.00
N ILE A 235 2.46 -28.52 32.07
CA ILE A 235 3.53 -27.56 32.34
C ILE A 235 4.59 -27.59 31.22
N VAL A 236 4.97 -28.78 30.76
CA VAL A 236 5.92 -28.92 29.64
C VAL A 236 5.29 -28.43 28.34
N SER A 237 4.02 -28.76 28.08
CA SER A 237 3.29 -28.25 26.91
C SER A 237 3.21 -26.72 26.90
N GLN A 238 2.90 -26.08 28.03
CA GLN A 238 2.85 -24.63 28.16
C GLN A 238 4.22 -23.98 27.92
N ALA A 239 5.28 -24.56 28.49
CA ALA A 239 6.62 -24.03 28.29
C ALA A 239 7.12 -24.25 26.85
N LEU A 240 6.82 -25.38 26.20
CA LEU A 240 7.06 -25.56 24.75
C LEU A 240 6.30 -24.54 23.90
N GLN A 241 5.02 -24.26 24.22
CA GLN A 241 4.26 -23.18 23.58
C GLN A 241 4.92 -21.81 23.76
N GLY A 242 5.47 -21.54 24.95
CA GLY A 242 6.25 -20.32 25.21
C GLY A 242 7.49 -20.21 24.33
N LEU A 243 8.21 -21.33 24.10
CA LEU A 243 9.36 -21.38 23.19
C LEU A 243 8.97 -21.08 21.75
N TYR A 244 7.90 -21.72 21.26
CA TYR A 244 7.38 -21.47 19.93
C TYR A 244 6.96 -20.02 19.75
N ARG A 245 6.28 -19.45 20.74
CA ARG A 245 5.89 -18.04 20.70
C ARG A 245 7.11 -17.13 20.58
N ALA A 246 8.12 -17.32 21.42
CA ALA A 246 9.35 -16.53 21.37
C ALA A 246 10.07 -16.64 20.01
N ALA A 247 10.06 -17.83 19.40
CA ALA A 247 10.66 -18.04 18.09
C ALA A 247 9.84 -17.40 16.96
N PHE A 248 8.51 -17.52 16.96
CA PHE A 248 7.64 -16.93 15.95
C PHE A 248 7.51 -15.41 16.07
N ASP A 249 7.79 -14.84 17.25
CA ASP A 249 7.91 -13.39 17.41
C ASP A 249 9.12 -12.83 16.63
N VAL A 250 10.10 -13.66 16.25
CA VAL A 250 11.21 -13.24 15.36
C VAL A 250 10.80 -13.34 13.89
N PRO A 251 10.70 -12.21 13.17
CA PRO A 251 10.32 -12.23 11.76
C PRO A 251 11.46 -12.79 10.88
N PRO A 252 11.14 -13.66 9.89
CA PRO A 252 12.15 -14.33 9.04
C PRO A 252 12.61 -13.43 7.89
N ILE A 253 13.06 -12.20 8.19
CA ILE A 253 13.32 -11.14 7.22
C ILE A 253 14.39 -11.57 6.20
N ARG A 254 15.54 -12.07 6.69
CA ARG A 254 16.67 -12.47 5.84
C ARG A 254 16.31 -13.70 4.99
N GLU A 255 15.59 -14.63 5.57
CA GLU A 255 15.09 -15.83 4.88
C GLU A 255 14.13 -15.50 3.74
N GLN A 256 13.37 -14.42 3.90
CA GLN A 256 12.53 -13.85 2.85
C GLN A 256 13.31 -13.01 1.83
N ARG A 257 14.65 -13.01 1.87
CA ARG A 257 15.56 -12.20 1.02
C ARG A 257 15.31 -10.70 1.14
N MET A 258 14.86 -10.26 2.31
CA MET A 258 14.76 -8.85 2.64
C MET A 258 15.97 -8.43 3.49
N ILE A 259 16.57 -7.30 3.14
CA ILE A 259 17.75 -6.74 3.77
C ILE A 259 17.41 -5.33 4.25
N ARG A 260 17.59 -5.09 5.54
CA ARG A 260 17.44 -3.76 6.14
C ARG A 260 18.76 -3.02 5.88
N ILE A 261 18.70 -1.93 5.13
CA ILE A 261 19.89 -1.21 4.72
C ILE A 261 20.38 -0.33 5.89
N PRO A 262 21.64 -0.46 6.34
CA PRO A 262 22.22 0.48 7.30
C PRO A 262 22.35 1.86 6.66
N LEU A 263 21.73 2.88 7.25
CA LEU A 263 21.68 4.24 6.74
C LEU A 263 22.64 5.18 7.48
N HIS A 264 22.81 5.00 8.80
CA HIS A 264 23.71 5.83 9.60
C HIS A 264 24.35 5.07 10.77
N ALA A 265 25.69 5.12 10.88
CA ALA A 265 26.44 4.51 11.99
C ALA A 265 26.09 3.03 12.30
N GLY A 266 25.67 2.28 11.29
CA GLY A 266 25.21 0.89 11.43
C GLY A 266 23.72 0.74 11.80
N GLU A 267 23.02 1.84 12.10
CA GLU A 267 21.57 1.88 12.28
C GLU A 267 20.83 1.85 10.93
N GLU A 268 19.65 1.24 10.92
CA GLU A 268 18.81 1.01 9.72
C GLU A 268 17.82 2.15 9.46
N THR A 269 17.88 3.20 10.27
CA THR A 269 17.09 4.42 10.12
C THR A 269 18.00 5.63 10.13
N ILE A 270 17.59 6.69 9.45
CA ILE A 270 18.27 7.99 9.48
C ILE A 270 17.24 9.10 9.69
N ASP A 271 17.63 10.20 10.34
CA ASP A 271 16.75 11.36 10.51
C ASP A 271 16.37 11.95 9.14
N SER A 272 15.08 12.24 8.94
CA SER A 272 14.54 12.81 7.69
C SER A 272 14.85 14.31 7.50
N GLU A 273 15.72 14.85 8.34
CA GLU A 273 16.25 16.20 8.21
C GLU A 273 17.30 16.23 7.09
N ILE A 274 17.20 17.22 6.20
CA ILE A 274 18.08 17.37 5.05
C ILE A 274 18.88 18.65 5.19
N ALA A 275 20.21 18.52 5.24
CA ALA A 275 21.14 19.63 5.20
C ALA A 275 21.45 19.97 3.74
N VAL A 276 21.24 21.23 3.35
CA VAL A 276 21.62 21.77 2.04
C VAL A 276 22.98 22.44 2.16
N HIS A 277 23.96 21.96 1.38
CA HIS A 277 25.36 22.45 1.40
C HIS A 277 25.66 23.40 0.25
N GLY A 278 24.98 23.26 -0.88
CA GLY A 278 25.18 24.06 -2.08
C GLY A 278 23.95 24.04 -2.98
N LEU A 279 23.80 25.07 -3.83
CA LEU A 279 22.64 25.24 -4.71
C LEU A 279 22.97 25.14 -6.19
N ASP A 280 24.25 25.20 -6.55
CA ASP A 280 24.72 25.11 -7.93
C ASP A 280 26.08 24.36 -8.00
N PRO A 281 26.08 23.02 -8.17
CA PRO A 281 24.91 22.14 -8.21
C PRO A 281 24.25 22.00 -6.82
N LEU A 282 22.97 21.60 -6.79
CA LEU A 282 22.27 21.29 -5.54
C LEU A 282 22.92 20.09 -4.85
N THR A 283 23.55 20.33 -3.70
CA THR A 283 24.20 19.29 -2.89
C THR A 283 23.56 19.22 -1.52
N VAL A 284 23.17 18.02 -1.13
CA VAL A 284 22.42 17.77 0.12
C VAL A 284 22.95 16.53 0.83
N SER A 285 22.75 16.46 2.14
CA SER A 285 22.96 15.23 2.92
C SER A 285 21.83 15.03 3.92
N MET A 286 21.50 13.79 4.21
CA MET A 286 20.64 13.46 5.35
C MET A 286 21.42 13.72 6.65
N ALA A 287 20.75 14.25 7.69
CA ALA A 287 21.30 14.94 8.88
C ALA A 287 22.38 14.24 9.72
N ALA A 288 22.78 13.03 9.34
CA ALA A 288 23.72 12.22 10.08
C ALA A 288 25.13 12.16 9.43
N ASP A 289 25.25 12.50 8.14
CA ASP A 289 26.56 12.53 7.46
C ASP A 289 27.29 13.88 7.62
N GLY A 290 26.61 14.94 8.10
CA GLY A 290 27.20 16.25 8.38
C GLY A 290 27.76 16.42 9.81
N HIS A 291 27.51 15.46 10.70
CA HIS A 291 27.97 15.49 12.09
C HIS A 291 28.81 14.26 12.42
N ARG A 292 30.08 14.26 11.98
CA ARG A 292 31.27 13.85 12.77
C ARG A 292 32.51 13.68 11.90
N SER A 293 33.50 14.51 12.17
CA SER A 293 34.91 14.13 12.32
C SER A 293 35.62 15.23 13.11
N GLY A 294 35.86 15.02 14.41
CA GLY A 294 36.69 15.89 15.25
C GLY A 294 35.94 16.62 16.37
N GLY A 295 36.37 16.41 17.62
CA GLY A 295 35.81 16.96 18.85
C GLY A 295 36.09 18.45 19.10
N SER A 296 35.92 19.28 18.08
CA SER A 296 35.92 20.74 18.21
C SER A 296 34.59 21.25 17.67
N ALA A 297 33.80 21.88 18.54
CA ALA A 297 32.63 22.65 18.14
C ALA A 297 33.10 23.92 17.40
N GLU A 298 33.59 23.76 16.18
CA GLU A 298 33.62 24.88 15.25
C GLU A 298 32.22 25.04 14.65
N PRO A 299 31.69 26.27 14.58
CA PRO A 299 30.39 26.52 13.99
C PRO A 299 30.40 26.08 12.52
N LEU A 300 29.33 25.42 12.08
CA LEU A 300 29.06 25.12 10.67
C LEU A 300 29.37 26.36 9.84
N ALA A 301 30.00 26.17 8.68
CA ALA A 301 30.12 27.24 7.70
C ALA A 301 28.72 27.86 7.46
N PRO A 302 28.61 29.20 7.35
CA PRO A 302 27.33 29.93 7.33
C PRO A 302 26.38 29.60 6.16
N GLU A 303 26.73 28.63 5.31
CA GLU A 303 26.01 28.22 4.11
C GLU A 303 25.18 26.94 4.27
N VAL A 304 25.36 26.15 5.35
CA VAL A 304 24.60 24.90 5.55
C VAL A 304 23.22 25.17 6.14
N ARG A 305 22.16 24.90 5.39
CA ARG A 305 20.76 25.17 5.78
C ARG A 305 19.99 23.88 5.95
N SER A 306 19.52 23.62 7.17
CA SER A 306 18.84 22.36 7.50
C SER A 306 17.32 22.47 7.42
N GLN A 307 16.70 21.52 6.73
CA GLN A 307 15.26 21.49 6.43
C GLN A 307 14.63 20.23 7.06
N ARG A 308 13.56 20.42 7.84
CA ARG A 308 12.79 19.34 8.49
C ARG A 308 11.37 19.25 7.94
N SER A 309 10.76 18.07 8.10
CA SER A 309 9.36 17.78 7.75
C SER A 309 8.99 18.08 6.29
N LEU A 310 9.98 18.02 5.37
CA LEU A 310 9.77 18.28 3.95
C LEU A 310 8.74 17.34 3.31
N LYS A 311 8.55 16.14 3.88
CA LYS A 311 7.48 15.21 3.49
C LYS A 311 6.10 15.86 3.39
N GLN A 312 5.77 16.79 4.29
CA GLN A 312 4.47 17.47 4.31
C GLN A 312 4.26 18.40 3.10
N PHE A 313 5.33 18.70 2.37
CA PHE A 313 5.35 19.66 1.28
C PHE A 313 5.73 19.04 -0.07
N ILE A 314 5.70 17.70 -0.16
CA ILE A 314 5.85 16.99 -1.42
C ILE A 314 4.79 17.48 -2.41
N GLY A 315 5.21 17.79 -3.64
CA GLY A 315 4.36 18.34 -4.70
C GLY A 315 4.12 19.84 -4.61
N SER A 316 4.68 20.52 -3.60
CA SER A 316 4.56 21.97 -3.45
C SER A 316 5.53 22.71 -4.38
N SER A 317 5.01 23.69 -5.11
CA SER A 317 5.81 24.60 -5.95
C SER A 317 6.46 25.75 -5.16
N ARG A 318 6.29 25.80 -3.84
CA ARG A 318 6.83 26.86 -3.00
C ARG A 318 8.36 26.78 -2.94
N SER A 319 9.01 27.94 -2.94
CA SER A 319 10.44 28.02 -2.65
C SER A 319 10.70 27.74 -1.17
N LEU A 320 11.81 27.05 -0.87
CA LEU A 320 12.18 26.79 0.51
C LEU A 320 12.56 28.07 1.25
N PRO A 321 11.99 28.32 2.45
CA PRO A 321 12.27 29.52 3.21
C PRO A 321 13.74 29.52 3.64
N GLY A 322 14.38 30.68 3.48
CA GLY A 322 15.75 30.86 3.91
C GLY A 322 16.80 30.39 2.91
N LEU A 323 16.49 30.09 1.64
CA LEU A 323 17.46 29.99 0.53
C LEU A 323 17.72 31.38 -0.13
N PRO A 324 18.88 31.64 -0.77
CA PRO A 324 19.18 32.94 -1.40
C PRO A 324 18.19 33.24 -2.54
N ALA A 325 17.82 34.51 -2.71
CA ALA A 325 16.92 34.93 -3.77
C ALA A 325 17.56 34.71 -5.16
N GLY A 326 16.82 34.10 -6.10
CA GLY A 326 17.26 33.89 -7.50
C GLY A 326 17.37 32.42 -7.94
N HIS A 327 17.38 31.46 -7.00
CA HIS A 327 17.39 30.02 -7.30
C HIS A 327 16.12 29.37 -6.72
N PRO A 328 15.07 29.11 -7.52
CA PRO A 328 13.82 28.52 -7.02
C PRO A 328 14.01 27.03 -6.75
N VAL A 329 14.61 26.69 -5.61
CA VAL A 329 14.70 25.30 -5.12
C VAL A 329 13.45 24.96 -4.33
N THR A 330 12.77 23.90 -4.74
CA THR A 330 11.54 23.39 -4.13
C THR A 330 11.83 22.29 -3.11
N PRO A 331 10.89 21.96 -2.20
CA PRO A 331 10.98 20.76 -1.37
C PRO A 331 11.27 19.49 -2.19
N ASP A 332 10.62 19.36 -3.34
CA ASP A 332 10.77 18.21 -4.24
C ASP A 332 12.20 18.07 -4.78
N ASP A 333 12.88 19.18 -5.08
CA ASP A 333 14.27 19.16 -5.54
C ASP A 333 15.22 18.66 -4.46
N VAL A 334 15.03 19.13 -3.22
CA VAL A 334 15.83 18.72 -2.06
C VAL A 334 15.58 17.25 -1.70
N ILE A 335 14.31 16.81 -1.71
CA ILE A 335 13.95 15.41 -1.45
C ILE A 335 14.53 14.50 -2.54
N ALA A 336 14.40 14.86 -3.82
CA ALA A 336 14.95 14.07 -4.92
C ALA A 336 16.48 13.93 -4.81
N ALA A 337 17.19 15.02 -4.51
CA ALA A 337 18.63 14.97 -4.29
C ALA A 337 19.00 14.07 -3.09
N ALA A 338 18.26 14.16 -1.98
CA ALA A 338 18.50 13.33 -0.80
C ALA A 338 18.23 11.85 -1.05
N TRP A 339 17.13 11.52 -1.74
CA TRP A 339 16.82 10.13 -2.12
C TRP A 339 17.88 9.59 -3.08
N SER A 340 18.30 10.37 -4.08
CA SER A 340 19.39 9.99 -4.96
C SER A 340 20.65 9.64 -4.17
N GLY A 341 21.03 10.49 -3.20
CA GLY A 341 22.16 10.23 -2.29
C GLY A 341 22.02 8.93 -1.50
N LEU A 342 20.84 8.66 -0.92
CA LEU A 342 20.58 7.40 -0.21
C LEU A 342 20.77 6.17 -1.11
N LEU A 343 20.31 6.24 -2.37
CA LEU A 343 20.46 5.15 -3.32
C LEU A 343 21.91 4.93 -3.74
N THR A 344 22.64 6.00 -4.05
CA THR A 344 24.02 5.89 -4.55
C THR A 344 25.02 5.62 -3.44
N GLU A 345 24.86 6.24 -2.27
CA GLU A 345 25.87 6.21 -1.20
C GLU A 345 25.58 5.16 -0.12
N LYS A 346 24.32 4.75 0.06
CA LYS A 346 23.95 3.72 1.05
C LYS A 346 23.60 2.41 0.37
N VAL A 347 22.60 2.38 -0.51
CA VAL A 347 22.12 1.13 -1.12
C VAL A 347 23.15 0.52 -2.07
N ALA A 348 23.63 1.28 -3.06
CA ALA A 348 24.59 0.77 -4.03
C ALA A 348 25.93 0.38 -3.37
N LYS A 349 26.39 1.17 -2.39
CA LYS A 349 27.57 0.84 -1.58
C LYS A 349 27.39 -0.47 -0.81
N TYR A 350 26.25 -0.65 -0.13
CA TYR A 350 25.95 -1.90 0.57
C TYR A 350 26.01 -3.10 -0.39
N CYS A 351 25.40 -2.97 -1.58
CA CYS A 351 25.43 -4.03 -2.59
C CYS A 351 26.85 -4.34 -3.09
N GLN A 352 27.70 -3.33 -3.23
CA GLN A 352 29.10 -3.50 -3.63
C GLN A 352 29.96 -4.16 -2.54
N GLU A 353 29.70 -3.84 -1.26
CA GLU A 353 30.41 -4.41 -0.11
C GLU A 353 29.98 -5.84 0.22
N HIS A 354 28.76 -6.26 -0.19
CA HIS A 354 28.19 -7.58 0.11
C HIS A 354 27.78 -8.34 -1.16
N PRO A 355 28.68 -8.56 -2.13
CA PRO A 355 28.36 -9.18 -3.42
C PRO A 355 27.93 -10.64 -3.29
N ASP A 356 28.30 -11.33 -2.22
CA ASP A 356 27.87 -12.71 -1.96
C ASP A 356 26.43 -12.79 -1.43
N GLU A 357 25.93 -11.71 -0.81
CA GLU A 357 24.61 -11.67 -0.20
C GLU A 357 23.53 -11.12 -1.13
N VAL A 358 23.83 -10.01 -1.83
CA VAL A 358 22.84 -9.18 -2.56
C VAL A 358 23.31 -8.79 -3.95
N SER A 359 22.41 -8.77 -4.95
CA SER A 359 22.76 -8.46 -6.34
C SER A 359 23.52 -7.13 -6.48
N THR A 360 24.59 -7.12 -7.28
CA THR A 360 25.36 -5.92 -7.63
C THR A 360 24.80 -5.19 -8.86
N LYS A 361 23.79 -5.77 -9.52
CA LYS A 361 23.09 -5.14 -10.66
C LYS A 361 22.35 -3.88 -10.16
N PRO A 362 22.24 -2.79 -10.95
CA PRO A 362 21.54 -1.57 -10.54
C PRO A 362 20.07 -1.83 -10.19
N ILE A 363 19.58 -1.22 -9.11
CA ILE A 363 18.17 -1.30 -8.71
C ILE A 363 17.39 -0.20 -9.43
N THR A 364 16.35 -0.61 -10.16
CA THR A 364 15.50 0.32 -10.94
C THR A 364 14.03 0.22 -10.57
N HIS A 365 13.70 -0.56 -9.54
CA HIS A 365 12.35 -0.73 -9.03
C HIS A 365 12.30 -0.24 -7.57
N ALA A 366 11.37 0.67 -7.28
CA ALA A 366 11.05 1.12 -5.94
C ALA A 366 9.57 0.93 -5.59
N VAL A 367 9.33 0.50 -4.35
CA VAL A 367 8.06 0.61 -3.64
C VAL A 367 8.18 1.80 -2.71
N VAL A 368 7.26 2.76 -2.76
CA VAL A 368 7.34 3.96 -1.92
C VAL A 368 6.05 4.14 -1.14
N THR A 369 6.17 4.19 0.19
CA THR A 369 5.03 4.40 1.09
C THR A 369 4.71 5.88 1.23
N TYR A 370 3.47 6.16 1.65
CA TYR A 370 2.94 7.51 1.84
C TYR A 370 1.90 7.50 2.97
N PRO A 371 1.54 8.68 3.53
CA PRO A 371 0.56 8.73 4.60
C PRO A 371 -0.81 8.22 4.15
N THR A 372 -1.47 7.50 5.04
CA THR A 372 -2.72 6.74 4.82
C THR A 372 -3.90 7.60 4.40
N VAL A 373 -3.93 8.85 4.84
CA VAL A 373 -5.02 9.80 4.57
C VAL A 373 -4.70 10.83 3.49
N SER A 374 -3.53 10.71 2.85
CA SER A 374 -3.14 11.64 1.78
C SER A 374 -4.05 11.52 0.56
N PRO A 375 -4.39 12.64 -0.10
CA PRO A 375 -5.15 12.62 -1.34
C PRO A 375 -4.35 11.97 -2.48
N PRO A 376 -4.99 11.59 -3.61
CA PRO A 376 -4.31 10.96 -4.73
C PRO A 376 -3.13 11.76 -5.29
N ARG A 377 -3.15 13.09 -5.11
CA ARG A 377 -2.05 13.98 -5.52
C ARG A 377 -0.71 13.58 -4.91
N THR A 378 -0.68 13.32 -3.60
CA THR A 378 0.56 12.96 -2.89
C THR A 378 1.19 11.69 -3.46
N ARG A 379 0.39 10.69 -3.84
CA ARG A 379 0.89 9.46 -4.50
C ARG A 379 1.53 9.76 -5.85
N GLN A 380 0.86 10.58 -6.67
CA GLN A 380 1.39 10.99 -7.97
C GLN A 380 2.70 11.78 -7.80
N ASP A 381 2.80 12.63 -6.79
CA ASP A 381 3.99 13.44 -6.52
C ASP A 381 5.17 12.57 -6.06
N VAL A 382 4.93 11.62 -5.17
CA VAL A 382 5.92 10.61 -4.75
C VAL A 382 6.38 9.75 -5.92
N GLU A 383 5.45 9.30 -6.77
CA GLU A 383 5.77 8.52 -7.98
C GLU A 383 6.65 9.33 -8.94
N ARG A 384 6.30 10.61 -9.17
CA ARG A 384 7.12 11.52 -9.98
C ARG A 384 8.52 11.72 -9.39
N LEU A 385 8.64 11.89 -8.07
CA LEU A 385 9.94 12.01 -7.40
C LEU A 385 10.81 10.77 -7.58
N ALA A 386 10.25 9.58 -7.40
CA ALA A 386 10.97 8.32 -7.60
C ALA A 386 11.43 8.15 -9.06
N HIS A 387 10.61 8.52 -10.04
CA HIS A 387 11.02 8.52 -11.45
C HIS A 387 12.14 9.53 -11.75
N ARG A 388 12.09 10.72 -11.14
CA ARG A 388 13.14 11.77 -11.31
C ARG A 388 14.52 11.28 -10.89
N ILE A 389 14.62 10.39 -9.90
CA ILE A 389 15.89 9.84 -9.41
C ILE A 389 16.31 8.53 -10.12
N GLY A 390 15.65 8.19 -11.23
CA GLY A 390 16.05 7.07 -12.10
C GLY A 390 15.36 5.73 -11.83
N MET A 391 14.34 5.68 -10.96
CA MET A 391 13.51 4.48 -10.84
C MET A 391 12.64 4.33 -12.10
N ARG A 392 12.69 3.15 -12.72
CA ARG A 392 11.91 2.81 -13.92
C ARG A 392 10.54 2.26 -13.57
N GLN A 393 10.48 1.43 -12.54
CA GLN A 393 9.25 0.87 -12.01
C GLN A 393 9.02 1.43 -10.61
N VAL A 394 7.86 2.05 -10.40
CA VAL A 394 7.49 2.62 -9.10
C VAL A 394 6.13 2.08 -8.69
N VAL A 395 6.03 1.59 -7.46
CA VAL A 395 4.79 1.08 -6.87
C VAL A 395 4.41 1.94 -5.67
N THR A 396 3.27 2.61 -5.77
CA THR A 396 2.66 3.45 -4.72
C THR A 396 1.33 2.87 -4.23
N ALA A 397 1.16 1.54 -4.33
CA ALA A 397 -0.07 0.87 -3.91
C ALA A 397 -0.24 0.84 -2.38
N TYR A 398 0.86 0.81 -1.63
CA TYR A 398 0.83 0.61 -0.17
C TYR A 398 1.03 1.93 0.58
N ASP A 399 0.03 2.33 1.36
CA ASP A 399 0.20 3.36 2.40
C ASP A 399 0.89 2.81 3.65
N GLU A 400 1.30 3.71 4.55
CA GLU A 400 2.03 3.39 5.78
C GLU A 400 1.29 2.39 6.69
N ALA A 401 0.01 2.61 6.99
CA ALA A 401 -0.72 1.71 7.90
C ALA A 401 -0.94 0.32 7.28
N THR A 402 -1.24 0.26 5.97
CA THR A 402 -1.39 -1.00 5.24
C THR A 402 -0.06 -1.75 5.16
N ALA A 403 1.04 -1.06 4.87
CA ALA A 403 2.37 -1.64 4.85
C ALA A 403 2.77 -2.17 6.23
N ALA A 404 2.54 -1.41 7.30
CA ALA A 404 2.74 -1.89 8.67
C ALA A 404 1.91 -3.16 8.97
N ALA A 405 0.65 -3.22 8.53
CA ALA A 405 -0.18 -4.42 8.66
C ALA A 405 0.45 -5.64 7.97
N MET A 406 0.98 -5.43 6.75
CA MET A 406 1.63 -6.48 5.96
C MET A 406 2.92 -7.00 6.62
N PHE A 407 3.65 -6.17 7.37
CA PHE A 407 4.78 -6.64 8.18
C PHE A 407 4.35 -7.64 9.27
N TYR A 408 3.27 -7.36 9.99
CA TYR A 408 2.79 -8.29 11.01
C TYR A 408 2.20 -9.58 10.41
N LEU A 409 1.56 -9.50 9.23
CA LEU A 409 1.18 -10.70 8.49
C LEU A 409 2.39 -11.52 8.02
N MET A 410 3.44 -10.84 7.53
CA MET A 410 4.70 -11.49 7.16
C MET A 410 5.32 -12.20 8.36
N ARG A 411 5.39 -11.54 9.52
CA ARG A 411 5.89 -12.16 10.76
C ARG A 411 5.11 -13.43 11.10
N ASP A 412 3.79 -13.38 11.01
CA ASP A 412 2.91 -14.48 11.41
C ASP A 412 2.88 -15.64 10.36
N PHE A 413 3.16 -15.41 9.07
CA PHE A 413 3.00 -16.41 7.99
C PHE A 413 4.23 -16.73 7.14
N ALA A 414 5.26 -15.89 7.12
CA ALA A 414 6.41 -16.07 6.22
C ALA A 414 7.49 -17.02 6.77
N GLY A 415 7.33 -17.51 8.01
CA GLY A 415 8.18 -18.55 8.59
C GLY A 415 7.72 -19.94 8.15
N ASP A 416 7.26 -20.75 9.09
CA ASP A 416 6.57 -22.00 8.79
C ASP A 416 5.09 -21.73 8.49
N GLN A 417 4.68 -21.91 7.24
CA GLN A 417 3.30 -21.63 6.81
C GLN A 417 2.27 -22.52 7.52
N ALA A 418 2.59 -23.80 7.77
CA ALA A 418 1.66 -24.72 8.40
C ALA A 418 1.41 -24.32 9.86
N VAL A 419 2.47 -23.95 10.58
CA VAL A 419 2.31 -23.46 11.96
C VAL A 419 1.63 -22.09 11.99
N GLY A 420 1.97 -21.18 11.07
CA GLY A 420 1.31 -19.87 10.94
C GLY A 420 -0.20 -20.00 10.70
N ILE A 421 -0.63 -20.95 9.86
CA ILE A 421 -2.06 -21.25 9.63
C ILE A 421 -2.74 -21.73 10.92
N GLU A 422 -2.15 -22.69 11.65
CA GLU A 422 -2.76 -23.19 12.88
C GLU A 422 -2.80 -22.12 13.98
N ALA A 423 -1.72 -21.34 14.13
CA ALA A 423 -1.69 -20.20 15.03
C ALA A 423 -2.76 -19.16 14.69
N PHE A 424 -2.94 -18.85 13.39
CA PHE A 424 -4.01 -17.96 12.95
C PHE A 424 -5.39 -18.53 13.29
N ARG A 425 -5.66 -19.79 12.95
CA ARG A 425 -6.96 -20.46 13.23
C ARG A 425 -7.29 -20.48 14.72
N ALA A 426 -6.31 -20.64 15.60
CA ALA A 426 -6.50 -20.66 17.05
C ALA A 426 -6.94 -19.30 17.64
N HIS A 427 -6.57 -18.19 16.99
CA HIS A 427 -6.87 -16.82 17.45
C HIS A 427 -7.94 -16.13 16.58
N THR A 428 -8.68 -16.91 15.79
CA THR A 428 -9.60 -16.39 14.79
C THR A 428 -10.96 -17.03 14.90
N ARG A 429 -12.01 -16.24 14.66
CA ARG A 429 -13.39 -16.71 14.66
C ARG A 429 -13.68 -17.51 13.40
N ARG A 430 -14.33 -18.65 13.55
CA ARG A 430 -14.86 -19.43 12.42
C ARG A 430 -16.19 -18.81 11.98
N VAL A 431 -16.26 -18.34 10.73
CA VAL A 431 -17.45 -17.68 10.16
C VAL A 431 -18.18 -18.54 9.12
N GLY A 432 -17.64 -19.74 8.85
CA GLY A 432 -18.25 -20.75 8.00
C GLY A 432 -17.50 -22.08 8.11
N ASP A 433 -17.94 -23.11 7.38
CA ASP A 433 -17.36 -24.45 7.49
C ASP A 433 -15.87 -24.51 7.12
N LYS A 434 -15.42 -23.62 6.24
CA LYS A 434 -14.03 -23.60 5.72
C LYS A 434 -13.41 -22.21 5.81
N GLN A 435 -13.92 -21.35 6.70
CA GLN A 435 -13.55 -19.94 6.73
C GLN A 435 -13.30 -19.44 8.15
N TRP A 436 -12.15 -18.79 8.32
CA TRP A 436 -11.75 -18.10 9.54
C TRP A 436 -11.57 -16.62 9.22
N HIS A 437 -12.11 -15.75 10.06
CA HIS A 437 -12.10 -14.30 9.85
C HIS A 437 -11.69 -13.53 11.09
N ARG A 438 -10.80 -12.55 10.90
CA ARG A 438 -10.25 -11.70 11.95
C ARG A 438 -10.25 -10.23 11.54
N ASN A 439 -10.73 -9.35 12.41
CA ASN A 439 -10.60 -7.90 12.25
C ASN A 439 -9.37 -7.39 13.00
N ILE A 440 -8.51 -6.64 12.32
CA ILE A 440 -7.24 -6.10 12.84
C ILE A 440 -7.23 -4.58 12.66
N LEU A 441 -7.08 -3.85 13.75
CA LEU A 441 -6.87 -2.40 13.74
C LEU A 441 -5.37 -2.12 13.84
N VAL A 442 -4.82 -1.38 12.88
CA VAL A 442 -3.46 -0.85 12.92
C VAL A 442 -3.52 0.63 13.23
N VAL A 443 -2.76 1.06 14.24
CA VAL A 443 -2.57 2.47 14.62
C VAL A 443 -1.07 2.76 14.60
N ASP A 444 -0.62 3.40 13.53
CA ASP A 444 0.76 3.87 13.39
C ASP A 444 0.83 5.34 13.84
N ILE A 445 1.54 5.59 14.94
CA ILE A 445 1.78 6.94 15.46
C ILE A 445 3.23 7.31 15.15
N GLY A 446 3.41 7.89 13.98
CA GLY A 446 4.69 8.37 13.50
C GLY A 446 5.16 9.64 14.20
N GLY A 447 6.21 10.24 13.64
CA GLY A 447 6.71 11.53 14.09
C GLY A 447 5.80 12.69 13.71
N GLY A 448 5.29 12.71 12.47
CA GLY A 448 4.47 13.81 11.97
C GLY A 448 3.03 13.45 11.59
N THR A 449 2.66 12.18 11.59
CA THR A 449 1.35 11.69 11.14
C THR A 449 0.87 10.57 12.06
N THR A 450 -0.45 10.45 12.14
CA THR A 450 -1.12 9.26 12.70
C THR A 450 -1.87 8.60 11.55
N ASP A 451 -1.60 7.31 11.37
CA ASP A 451 -2.01 6.51 10.23
C ASP A 451 -2.76 5.28 10.73
N ILE A 452 -4.02 5.14 10.35
CA ILE A 452 -4.93 4.13 10.91
C ILE A 452 -5.55 3.32 9.77
N ALA A 453 -5.48 2.00 9.89
CA ALA A 453 -6.17 1.08 8.98
C ALA A 453 -6.91 0.01 9.77
N LEU A 454 -8.15 -0.26 9.38
CA LEU A 454 -8.91 -1.42 9.83
C LEU A 454 -8.93 -2.45 8.71
N LEU A 455 -8.41 -3.64 8.97
CA LEU A 455 -8.32 -4.73 8.02
C LEU A 455 -9.17 -5.93 8.46
N GLY A 456 -9.77 -6.60 7.48
CA GLY A 456 -10.37 -7.92 7.65
C GLY A 456 -9.47 -8.96 7.00
N ILE A 457 -8.99 -9.94 7.78
CA ILE A 457 -8.14 -11.02 7.30
C ILE A 457 -8.98 -12.29 7.27
N THR A 458 -9.13 -12.87 6.08
CA THR A 458 -9.91 -14.09 5.90
C THR A 458 -9.03 -15.23 5.42
N LEU A 459 -9.00 -16.33 6.16
CA LEU A 459 -8.38 -17.58 5.73
C LEU A 459 -9.47 -18.53 5.20
N LEU A 460 -9.30 -19.04 3.99
CA LEU A 460 -10.22 -19.95 3.31
C LEU A 460 -9.53 -21.28 3.03
N ASP A 461 -10.14 -22.40 3.43
CA ASP A 461 -9.74 -23.73 2.95
C ASP A 461 -10.37 -23.98 1.58
N GLN A 462 -9.53 -23.96 0.54
CA GLN A 462 -9.88 -24.18 -0.86
C GLN A 462 -9.45 -25.57 -1.35
N THR A 463 -9.24 -26.52 -0.44
CA THR A 463 -8.80 -27.88 -0.80
C THR A 463 -9.87 -28.59 -1.63
N VAL A 464 -9.50 -28.98 -2.86
CA VAL A 464 -10.32 -29.83 -3.75
C VAL A 464 -9.86 -31.28 -3.62
N TYR A 465 -10.70 -32.13 -3.05
CA TYR A 465 -10.42 -33.55 -2.89
C TYR A 465 -10.77 -34.32 -4.17
N GLY A 466 -9.85 -35.20 -4.63
CA GLY A 466 -10.19 -36.19 -5.65
C GLY A 466 -11.11 -37.28 -5.08
N THR A 467 -12.04 -37.78 -5.90
CA THR A 467 -12.98 -38.85 -5.53
C THR A 467 -12.24 -40.10 -5.03
N GLY A 468 -12.62 -40.63 -3.86
CA GLY A 468 -12.15 -41.93 -3.34
C GLY A 468 -10.86 -41.91 -2.50
N ARG A 469 -10.38 -40.73 -2.06
CA ARG A 469 -9.19 -40.62 -1.18
C ARG A 469 -9.57 -40.12 0.21
N ASP A 470 -8.90 -40.63 1.25
CA ASP A 470 -9.11 -40.21 2.65
C ASP A 470 -8.64 -38.76 2.86
N GLU A 471 -9.54 -37.89 3.31
CA GLU A 471 -9.31 -36.47 3.60
C GLU A 471 -8.26 -36.24 4.70
N ARG A 472 -7.96 -37.26 5.52
CA ARG A 472 -6.99 -37.21 6.61
C ARG A 472 -5.54 -37.36 6.15
N VAL A 473 -5.31 -37.82 4.93
CA VAL A 473 -3.96 -38.14 4.40
C VAL A 473 -3.53 -37.18 3.28
N GLN A 474 -4.42 -36.29 2.84
CA GLN A 474 -4.12 -35.26 1.84
C GLN A 474 -3.67 -33.95 2.49
N GLY A 475 -2.83 -33.23 1.75
CA GLY A 475 -2.44 -31.87 2.10
C GLY A 475 -3.63 -30.91 2.07
N ARG A 476 -3.38 -29.65 2.39
CA ARG A 476 -4.40 -28.60 2.42
C ARG A 476 -3.97 -27.42 1.56
N TYR A 477 -4.93 -26.79 0.89
CA TYR A 477 -4.71 -25.56 0.15
C TYR A 477 -5.51 -24.43 0.78
N TYR A 478 -4.80 -23.43 1.30
CA TYR A 478 -5.41 -22.28 1.93
C TYR A 478 -5.19 -21.00 1.11
N ALA A 479 -6.19 -20.12 1.12
CA ALA A 479 -6.09 -18.76 0.62
C ALA A 479 -6.29 -17.76 1.77
N LEU A 480 -5.29 -16.91 2.01
CA LEU A 480 -5.35 -15.78 2.92
C LEU A 480 -5.70 -14.53 2.14
N ARG A 481 -6.81 -13.89 2.49
CA ARG A 481 -7.35 -12.69 1.83
C ARG A 481 -7.38 -11.52 2.82
N PRO A 482 -6.34 -10.68 2.85
CA PRO A 482 -6.40 -9.40 3.52
C PRO A 482 -7.32 -8.43 2.75
N ALA A 483 -8.15 -7.67 3.46
CA ALA A 483 -9.03 -6.66 2.89
C ALA A 483 -8.98 -5.39 3.74
N VAL A 484 -8.83 -4.22 3.12
CA VAL A 484 -8.98 -2.95 3.86
C VAL A 484 -10.47 -2.66 4.05
N LEU A 485 -10.91 -2.54 5.30
CA LEU A 485 -12.29 -2.23 5.66
C LEU A 485 -12.52 -0.73 5.83
N ALA A 486 -11.50 0.00 6.29
CA ALA A 486 -11.48 1.46 6.38
C ALA A 486 -10.06 1.99 6.60
N LYS A 487 -9.81 3.24 6.17
CA LYS A 487 -8.59 4.01 6.44
C LYS A 487 -8.93 5.32 7.15
N ALA A 488 -8.11 5.70 8.12
CA ALA A 488 -8.21 6.96 8.83
C ALA A 488 -6.83 7.44 9.29
N GLY A 489 -6.81 8.56 10.00
CA GLY A 489 -5.58 9.23 10.37
C GLY A 489 -5.71 10.72 10.30
N ARG A 490 -4.62 11.41 10.64
CA ARG A 490 -4.53 12.87 10.65
C ARG A 490 -3.08 13.30 10.42
N ALA A 491 -2.90 14.24 9.50
CA ALA A 491 -1.62 14.92 9.31
C ALA A 491 -1.31 15.79 10.54
N GLN A 492 -0.03 15.91 10.90
CA GLN A 492 0.44 16.73 12.03
C GLN A 492 -0.09 16.28 13.40
N LEU A 493 -0.63 15.06 13.50
CA LEU A 493 -0.96 14.39 14.76
C LEU A 493 0.09 13.29 14.99
N GLY A 494 1.14 13.57 15.76
CA GLY A 494 2.23 12.63 15.99
C GLY A 494 3.23 13.11 17.03
N GLY A 495 4.40 12.50 17.07
CA GLY A 495 5.47 12.83 18.01
C GLY A 495 5.95 14.29 18.00
N ASP A 496 5.92 14.95 16.84
CA ASP A 496 6.27 16.38 16.69
C ASP A 496 5.22 17.28 17.33
N ARG A 497 3.94 16.88 17.32
CA ARG A 497 2.86 17.62 18.00
C ARG A 497 3.04 17.56 19.53
N ILE A 498 3.42 16.39 20.04
CA ILE A 498 3.79 16.21 21.45
C ILE A 498 5.00 17.08 21.78
N THR A 499 6.07 17.01 20.97
CA THR A 499 7.27 17.83 21.17
C THR A 499 6.95 19.32 21.13
N LEU A 500 6.05 19.78 20.25
CA LEU A 500 5.60 21.17 20.20
C LEU A 500 4.84 21.58 21.48
N GLY A 501 4.02 20.70 22.04
CA GLY A 501 3.37 20.94 23.33
C GLY A 501 4.39 21.09 24.47
N VAL A 502 5.34 20.16 24.56
CA VAL A 502 6.43 20.21 25.55
C VAL A 502 7.31 21.44 25.33
N PHE A 503 7.60 21.80 24.09
CA PHE A 503 8.36 23.00 23.72
C PHE A 503 7.67 24.27 24.23
N LYS A 504 6.36 24.41 23.98
CA LYS A 504 5.59 25.58 24.44
C LYS A 504 5.58 25.66 25.97
N HIS A 505 5.39 24.52 26.64
CA HIS A 505 5.40 24.46 28.11
C HIS A 505 6.78 24.80 28.70
N LEU A 506 7.84 24.20 28.16
CA LEU A 506 9.20 24.49 28.55
C LEU A 506 9.54 25.96 28.32
N LYS A 507 9.19 26.53 27.15
CA LYS A 507 9.38 27.94 26.85
C LYS A 507 8.68 28.85 27.86
N ALA A 508 7.46 28.51 28.28
CA ALA A 508 6.72 29.25 29.31
C ALA A 508 7.41 29.17 30.68
N LEU A 509 7.89 27.98 31.09
CA LEU A 509 8.65 27.80 32.33
C LEU A 509 9.95 28.61 32.33
N LEU A 510 10.66 28.66 31.21
CA LEU A 510 11.87 29.46 31.07
C LEU A 510 11.56 30.96 31.14
N ALA A 511 10.50 31.40 30.46
CA ALA A 511 10.06 32.79 30.52
C ALA A 511 9.68 33.19 31.95
N ASP A 512 8.92 32.34 32.66
CA ASP A 512 8.56 32.55 34.07
C ASP A 512 9.80 32.66 34.96
N ALA A 513 10.77 31.73 34.81
CA ALA A 513 12.02 31.74 35.56
C ALA A 513 12.88 33.00 35.31
N VAL A 514 12.86 33.53 34.08
CA VAL A 514 13.55 34.78 33.72
C VAL A 514 12.81 35.98 34.31
N LEU A 515 11.47 36.02 34.24
CA LEU A 515 10.67 37.14 34.76
C LEU A 515 10.71 37.24 36.29
N ILE A 516 10.80 36.13 37.01
CA ILE A 516 11.03 36.12 38.47
C ILE A 516 12.33 36.86 38.82
N ARG A 517 13.38 36.66 38.03
CA ARG A 517 14.71 37.25 38.25
C ARG A 517 14.87 38.63 37.61
N SER A 518 14.04 38.96 36.64
CA SER A 518 14.06 40.25 35.92
C SER A 518 12.64 40.78 35.70
N PRO A 519 11.90 41.16 36.77
CA PRO A 519 10.50 41.60 36.66
C PRO A 519 10.33 42.83 35.75
N ARG A 520 11.39 43.65 35.59
CA ARG A 520 11.44 44.84 34.72
C ARG A 520 11.12 44.57 33.23
N LEU A 521 11.15 43.31 32.80
CA LEU A 521 10.81 42.91 31.44
C LEU A 521 9.28 42.89 31.19
N VAL A 522 8.49 42.76 32.26
CA VAL A 522 7.03 42.90 32.23
C VAL A 522 6.67 44.37 32.47
N ARG A 523 5.76 44.91 31.65
CA ARG A 523 5.28 46.29 31.74
C ARG A 523 3.79 46.30 32.10
N GLU A 524 3.25 47.48 32.44
CA GLU A 524 1.81 47.68 32.70
C GLU A 524 0.89 47.23 31.55
N GLU A 525 1.42 47.08 30.34
CA GLU A 525 0.74 46.52 29.16
C GLU A 525 0.33 45.03 29.33
N TYR A 526 0.81 44.36 30.38
CA TYR A 526 0.51 42.96 30.74
C TYR A 526 -0.13 42.84 32.14
N PRO A 527 -1.27 43.51 32.42
CA PRO A 527 -1.81 43.63 33.78
C PRO A 527 -2.24 42.29 34.39
N GLY A 528 -2.64 41.31 33.56
CA GLY A 528 -3.05 39.98 34.02
C GLY A 528 -1.93 39.12 34.65
N TYR A 529 -0.67 39.56 34.54
CA TYR A 529 0.50 38.86 35.10
C TYR A 529 1.16 39.64 36.25
N LEU A 530 0.56 40.78 36.63
CA LEU A 530 1.07 41.69 37.66
C LEU A 530 0.09 41.78 38.84
N THR A 531 0.60 41.76 40.06
CA THR A 531 -0.14 42.13 41.27
C THR A 531 0.63 43.24 41.98
N GLY A 532 0.00 44.41 42.14
CA GLY A 532 0.70 45.59 42.71
C GLY A 532 1.90 46.05 41.89
N GLY A 533 1.88 45.83 40.57
CA GLY A 533 3.00 46.15 39.66
C GLY A 533 4.16 45.15 39.67
N VAL A 534 4.05 44.04 40.42
CA VAL A 534 5.06 43.00 40.52
C VAL A 534 4.60 41.73 39.78
N TYR A 535 5.51 41.10 39.04
CA TYR A 535 5.25 39.85 38.35
C TYR A 535 4.83 38.73 39.30
N VAL A 536 3.79 37.98 38.94
CA VAL A 536 3.29 36.84 39.70
C VAL A 536 3.92 35.54 39.17
N PRO A 537 4.76 34.83 39.95
CA PRO A 537 5.34 33.55 39.54
C PRO A 537 4.27 32.51 39.16
N GLY A 538 4.52 31.74 38.10
CA GLY A 538 3.60 30.73 37.59
C GLY A 538 2.41 31.27 36.79
N SER A 539 2.22 32.60 36.71
CA SER A 539 1.09 33.20 35.98
C SER A 539 1.13 32.94 34.47
N LEU A 540 2.32 32.69 33.89
CA LEU A 540 2.48 32.28 32.49
C LEU A 540 2.07 30.81 32.22
N LEU A 541 1.98 29.98 33.26
CA LEU A 541 1.59 28.56 33.15
C LEU A 541 0.07 28.37 33.34
N ALA A 542 -0.61 29.38 33.88
CA ALA A 542 -2.05 29.34 34.07
C ALA A 542 -2.79 29.33 32.71
N PRO A 543 -3.93 28.62 32.59
CA PRO A 543 -4.76 28.67 31.40
C PRO A 543 -5.21 30.10 31.10
N ALA A 544 -5.16 30.52 29.83
CA ALA A 544 -5.73 31.80 29.41
C ALA A 544 -7.27 31.76 29.46
N ALA A 545 -7.89 32.87 29.83
CA ALA A 545 -9.35 32.97 29.93
C ALA A 545 -10.05 33.05 28.56
N ASP A 546 -9.37 33.62 27.56
CA ASP A 546 -9.86 33.83 26.20
C ASP A 546 -8.71 33.90 25.19
N SER A 547 -9.03 34.06 23.90
CA SER A 547 -8.06 34.12 22.80
C SER A 547 -7.12 35.33 22.89
N ASP A 548 -7.60 36.47 23.39
CA ASP A 548 -6.82 37.70 23.50
C ASP A 548 -5.79 37.58 24.63
N ALA A 549 -6.19 36.99 25.75
CA ALA A 549 -5.30 36.63 26.85
C ALA A 549 -4.26 35.60 26.42
N GLU A 550 -4.65 34.61 25.62
CA GLU A 550 -3.72 33.61 25.06
C GLU A 550 -2.68 34.27 24.14
N GLN A 551 -3.12 35.18 23.26
CA GLN A 551 -2.21 35.92 22.39
C GLN A 551 -1.25 36.81 23.18
N ARG A 552 -1.75 37.57 24.18
CA ARG A 552 -0.90 38.38 25.08
C ARG A 552 0.11 37.52 25.85
N ARG A 553 -0.30 36.33 26.31
CA ARG A 553 0.58 35.35 26.96
C ARG A 553 1.71 34.92 26.03
N ALA A 554 1.36 34.52 24.81
CA ALA A 554 2.30 34.08 23.80
C ALA A 554 3.29 35.20 23.42
N ASP A 555 2.83 36.43 23.30
CA ASP A 555 3.66 37.58 22.97
C ASP A 555 4.60 37.98 24.11
N LEU A 556 4.16 37.88 25.38
CA LEU A 556 5.04 38.06 26.53
C LEU A 556 6.11 36.95 26.61
N ILE A 557 5.74 35.69 26.40
CA ILE A 557 6.69 34.56 26.36
C ILE A 557 7.72 34.76 25.24
N GLU A 558 7.29 35.13 24.03
CA GLU A 558 8.19 35.39 22.90
C GLU A 558 9.11 36.59 23.16
N LYS A 559 8.62 37.64 23.81
CA LYS A 559 9.44 38.80 24.21
C LYS A 559 10.58 38.40 25.14
N VAL A 560 10.35 37.44 26.04
CA VAL A 560 11.34 36.98 27.02
C VAL A 560 12.27 35.91 26.44
N VAL A 561 11.71 34.91 25.75
CA VAL A 561 12.42 33.79 25.14
C VAL A 561 12.15 33.77 23.64
N PRO A 562 12.90 34.54 22.83
CA PRO A 562 12.62 34.70 21.41
C PRO A 562 13.05 33.49 20.59
N THR A 563 12.08 32.82 19.96
CA THR A 563 12.32 31.66 19.08
C THR A 563 11.67 31.80 17.70
N ARG A 564 10.80 32.80 17.49
CA ARG A 564 10.23 33.10 16.17
C ARG A 564 11.31 33.66 15.25
N TRP A 565 11.79 32.84 14.32
CA TRP A 565 12.86 33.21 13.41
C TRP A 565 12.36 33.69 12.03
N ALA A 566 11.15 33.31 11.61
CA ALA A 566 10.61 33.72 10.31
C ALA A 566 10.37 35.24 10.23
N SER A 567 9.96 35.86 11.34
CA SER A 567 9.68 37.29 11.46
C SER A 567 10.72 38.03 12.32
N ALA A 568 11.90 37.46 12.53
CA ALA A 568 12.93 38.07 13.37
C ALA A 568 13.45 39.36 12.73
N ALA A 569 13.34 40.49 13.44
CA ALA A 569 13.88 41.78 13.01
C ALA A 569 15.42 41.89 13.15
N GLY A 570 16.07 40.90 13.78
CA GLY A 570 17.51 40.84 14.02
C GLY A 570 18.16 39.65 13.31
N ASP A 571 19.20 39.06 13.91
CA ASP A 571 19.86 37.87 13.37
C ASP A 571 18.92 36.65 13.40
N ARG A 572 18.37 36.33 12.23
CA ARG A 572 17.49 35.18 12.00
C ARG A 572 18.18 33.85 12.33
N HIS A 573 19.48 33.71 12.04
CA HIS A 573 20.22 32.48 12.30
C HIS A 573 20.32 32.22 13.80
N ALA A 574 20.65 33.25 14.59
CA ALA A 574 20.68 33.14 16.04
C ALA A 574 19.30 32.79 16.64
N ALA A 575 18.20 33.33 16.09
CA ALA A 575 16.85 32.98 16.53
C ALA A 575 16.48 31.52 16.20
N GLU A 576 16.87 31.06 15.01
CA GLU A 576 16.66 29.68 14.58
C GLU A 576 17.48 28.68 15.42
N GLU A 577 18.73 29.02 15.75
CA GLU A 577 19.57 28.20 16.63
C GLU A 577 18.96 28.08 18.04
N ARG A 578 18.45 29.18 18.61
CA ARG A 578 17.71 29.16 19.89
C ARG A 578 16.50 28.23 19.82
N PHE A 579 15.69 28.35 18.77
CA PHE A 579 14.55 27.46 18.53
C PHE A 579 15.00 26.00 18.50
N ARG A 580 16.02 25.65 17.72
CA ARG A 580 16.52 24.27 17.58
C ARG A 580 17.04 23.70 18.89
N ARG A 581 17.78 24.49 19.67
CA ARG A 581 18.29 24.07 20.99
C ARG A 581 17.15 23.78 21.95
N LEU A 582 16.16 24.66 22.03
CA LEU A 582 14.99 24.47 22.90
C LEU A 582 14.11 23.29 22.43
N TRP A 583 13.91 23.15 21.12
CA TRP A 583 13.21 22.01 20.52
C TRP A 583 13.90 20.68 20.87
N SER A 584 15.23 20.64 20.81
CA SER A 584 16.01 19.45 21.16
C SER A 584 15.83 19.07 22.63
N GLN A 585 15.77 20.05 23.55
CA GLN A 585 15.47 19.78 24.96
C GLN A 585 14.04 19.24 25.13
N ALA A 586 13.06 19.78 24.42
CA ALA A 586 11.69 19.29 24.47
C ALA A 586 11.56 17.84 23.94
N ASP A 587 12.26 17.51 22.85
CA ASP A 587 12.27 16.16 22.30
C ASP A 587 12.97 15.17 23.24
N LEU A 588 14.06 15.58 23.89
CA LEU A 588 14.73 14.78 24.93
C LEU A 588 13.84 14.55 26.14
N ALA A 589 13.13 15.57 26.63
CA ALA A 589 12.19 15.46 27.73
C ALA A 589 11.08 14.43 27.43
N LYS A 590 10.54 14.45 26.21
CA LYS A 590 9.59 13.46 25.71
C LYS A 590 10.21 12.06 25.67
N ARG A 591 11.40 11.89 25.08
CA ARG A 591 12.07 10.59 24.96
C ARG A 591 12.40 9.99 26.33
N GLN A 592 12.78 10.80 27.32
CA GLN A 592 13.05 10.32 28.68
C GLN A 592 11.85 9.55 29.26
N GLN A 593 10.62 9.95 28.94
CA GLN A 593 9.41 9.26 29.40
C GLN A 593 9.27 7.81 28.90
N SER A 594 10.03 7.42 27.86
CA SER A 594 10.06 6.02 27.40
C SER A 594 11.07 5.14 28.15
N THR A 595 12.03 5.71 28.86
CA THR A 595 13.16 4.97 29.45
C THR A 595 13.29 5.15 30.95
N GLN A 596 12.83 6.27 31.52
CA GLN A 596 13.01 6.63 32.92
C GLN A 596 11.78 7.35 33.46
N GLU A 597 11.44 7.06 34.72
CA GLU A 597 10.44 7.82 35.48
C GLU A 597 11.13 9.00 36.21
N GLY A 598 10.41 10.12 36.34
CA GLY A 598 10.87 11.32 37.04
C GLY A 598 10.86 12.58 36.19
N ASP A 599 11.08 13.70 36.89
CA ASP A 599 11.10 15.04 36.32
C ASP A 599 12.25 15.25 35.34
N TYR A 600 12.05 16.14 34.37
CA TYR A 600 13.09 16.54 33.42
C TYR A 600 13.72 17.86 33.85
N VAL A 601 15.04 17.90 33.97
CA VAL A 601 15.78 19.09 34.42
C VAL A 601 16.60 19.67 33.28
N VAL A 602 16.29 20.90 32.88
CA VAL A 602 17.11 21.69 31.95
C VAL A 602 18.09 22.54 32.77
N ARG A 603 19.39 22.35 32.52
CA ARG A 603 20.48 23.08 33.21
C ARG A 603 21.11 24.12 32.30
N ARG A 604 21.67 25.20 32.89
CA ARG A 604 22.42 26.26 32.17
C ARG A 604 21.59 26.95 31.08
N VAL A 605 20.36 27.32 31.42
CA VAL A 605 19.38 27.88 30.48
C VAL A 605 19.84 29.19 29.82
N PRO A 606 20.38 30.20 30.55
CA PRO A 606 20.81 31.46 29.94
C PRO A 606 21.93 31.27 28.91
N GLU A 607 22.86 30.36 29.18
CA GLU A 607 23.96 29.99 28.29
C GLU A 607 23.48 29.14 27.10
N LEU A 608 22.53 28.24 27.34
CA LEU A 608 21.95 27.38 26.31
C LEU A 608 21.20 28.20 25.25
N LEU A 609 20.53 29.29 25.65
CA LEU A 609 19.74 30.14 24.77
C LEU A 609 20.41 31.45 24.37
N GLN A 610 21.67 31.71 24.74
CA GLN A 610 22.40 32.93 24.38
C GLN A 610 21.58 34.22 24.62
N LEU A 611 20.92 34.34 25.78
CA LEU A 611 20.04 35.48 26.12
C LEU A 611 20.83 36.75 26.51
N GLU A 612 22.08 36.87 26.04
CA GLU A 612 23.02 37.91 26.40
C GLU A 612 22.44 39.31 26.08
N GLY A 613 22.39 40.17 27.10
CA GLY A 613 21.80 41.52 27.01
C GLY A 613 20.40 41.65 27.66
N ARG A 614 19.54 40.63 27.59
CA ARG A 614 18.20 40.65 28.24
C ARG A 614 18.22 40.09 29.67
N ALA A 615 19.22 39.24 29.97
CA ALA A 615 19.40 38.53 31.23
C ALA A 615 20.74 38.85 31.93
N ARG A 616 21.29 40.06 31.74
CA ARG A 616 22.62 40.47 32.28
C ARG A 616 22.76 40.32 33.82
N ASP A 617 21.66 40.21 34.55
CA ASP A 617 21.63 40.07 36.01
C ASP A 617 21.41 38.61 36.49
N ILE A 618 21.39 37.62 35.58
CA ILE A 618 21.29 36.19 35.94
C ILE A 618 22.71 35.62 36.06
N THR A 619 23.30 35.73 37.26
CA THR A 619 24.67 35.27 37.56
C THR A 619 24.78 33.82 38.02
N GLU A 620 23.66 33.14 38.30
CA GLU A 620 23.61 31.73 38.69
C GLU A 620 22.91 30.87 37.63
N PRO A 621 23.37 29.62 37.40
CA PRO A 621 22.76 28.73 36.43
C PRO A 621 21.31 28.44 36.84
N ALA A 622 20.35 29.01 36.10
CA ALA A 622 18.95 28.71 36.30
C ALA A 622 18.67 27.26 35.84
N GLU A 623 18.27 26.41 36.78
CA GLU A 623 17.68 25.11 36.49
C GLU A 623 16.16 25.26 36.34
N VAL A 624 15.60 24.65 35.31
CA VAL A 624 14.15 24.56 35.11
C VAL A 624 13.75 23.10 35.14
N VAL A 625 12.81 22.80 36.05
CA VAL A 625 12.25 21.46 36.23
C VAL A 625 10.91 21.40 35.52
N VAL A 626 10.77 20.46 34.58
CA VAL A 626 9.50 20.11 33.96
C VAL A 626 8.98 18.86 34.67
N LYS A 627 7.82 18.97 35.30
CA LYS A 627 7.25 17.86 36.08
C LYS A 627 6.81 16.73 35.17
N GLN A 628 7.01 15.50 35.62
CA GLN A 628 6.61 14.33 34.86
C GLN A 628 5.11 14.34 34.53
N GLU A 629 4.26 14.75 35.47
CA GLU A 629 2.81 14.78 35.28
C GLU A 629 2.37 15.77 34.19
N GLU A 630 3.11 16.86 34.00
CA GLU A 630 2.83 17.86 32.96
C GLU A 630 3.18 17.33 31.57
N ILE A 631 4.32 16.66 31.44
CA ILE A 631 4.71 15.99 30.19
C ILE A 631 3.71 14.88 29.86
N ASN A 632 3.33 14.07 30.86
CA ASN A 632 2.33 13.00 30.69
C ASN A 632 1.00 13.56 30.20
N ARG A 633 0.52 14.67 30.77
CA ARG A 633 -0.72 15.32 30.33
C ARG A 633 -0.66 15.72 28.86
N ILE A 634 0.44 16.33 28.42
CA ILE A 634 0.65 16.75 27.03
C ILE A 634 0.68 15.53 26.08
N ILE A 635 1.38 14.45 26.48
CA ILE A 635 1.41 13.20 25.71
C ILE A 635 0.00 12.61 25.59
N GLU A 636 -0.70 12.49 26.72
CA GLU A 636 -2.02 11.86 26.79
C GLU A 636 -3.07 12.58 25.97
N GLU A 637 -3.03 13.91 25.89
CA GLU A 637 -3.94 14.71 25.06
C GLU A 637 -3.83 14.32 23.58
N VAL A 638 -2.61 14.36 23.03
CA VAL A 638 -2.37 14.04 21.60
C VAL A 638 -2.66 12.58 21.29
N VAL A 639 -2.27 11.67 22.19
CA VAL A 639 -2.51 10.23 22.03
C VAL A 639 -4.00 9.90 22.11
N ARG A 640 -4.76 10.60 22.97
CA ARG A 640 -6.22 10.43 23.08
C ARG A 640 -6.94 10.85 21.80
N ASP A 641 -6.50 11.92 21.15
CA ASP A 641 -7.01 12.31 19.83
C ASP A 641 -6.78 11.22 18.77
N ALA A 642 -5.59 10.63 18.73
CA ALA A 642 -5.27 9.52 17.82
C ALA A 642 -6.20 8.32 18.04
N PHE A 643 -6.41 7.90 19.29
CA PHE A 643 -7.30 6.78 19.60
C PHE A 643 -8.79 7.13 19.49
N ALA A 644 -9.18 8.40 19.61
CA ALA A 644 -10.55 8.82 19.30
C ALA A 644 -10.87 8.61 17.82
N ILE A 645 -9.93 8.92 16.92
CA ILE A 645 -10.05 8.60 15.49
C ILE A 645 -10.14 7.08 15.30
N ALA A 646 -9.22 6.31 15.89
CA ALA A 646 -9.22 4.86 15.75
C ALA A 646 -10.52 4.21 16.25
N LEU A 647 -11.02 4.65 17.41
CA LEU A 647 -12.29 4.20 17.98
C LEU A 647 -13.47 4.56 17.07
N SER A 648 -13.46 5.74 16.46
CA SER A 648 -14.52 6.15 15.53
C SER A 648 -14.59 5.27 14.27
N VAL A 649 -13.43 4.84 13.75
CA VAL A 649 -13.35 3.86 12.65
C VAL A 649 -14.00 2.54 13.05
N VAL A 650 -13.63 2.01 14.22
CA VAL A 650 -14.17 0.76 14.75
C VAL A 650 -15.69 0.87 14.97
N LYS A 651 -16.16 1.94 15.61
CA LYS A 651 -17.60 2.16 15.85
C LYS A 651 -18.40 2.24 14.55
N ARG A 652 -17.90 2.92 13.51
CA ARG A 652 -18.63 3.08 12.24
C ARG A 652 -18.59 1.81 11.37
N ARG A 653 -17.53 1.01 11.44
CA ARG A 653 -17.36 -0.17 10.57
C ARG A 653 -17.74 -1.50 11.21
N LEU A 654 -17.43 -1.67 12.49
CA LEU A 654 -17.71 -2.88 13.28
C LEU A 654 -18.79 -2.66 14.34
N GLY A 655 -19.40 -1.47 14.38
CA GLY A 655 -20.53 -1.19 15.26
C GLY A 655 -21.73 -2.09 14.98
N ARG A 656 -22.81 -1.85 15.72
CA ARG A 656 -24.02 -2.68 15.68
C ARG A 656 -24.55 -2.83 14.25
N ASP A 657 -24.64 -4.08 13.80
CA ASP A 657 -25.25 -4.42 12.52
C ASP A 657 -26.78 -4.16 12.55
N LYS A 658 -27.49 -4.51 11.46
CA LYS A 658 -28.96 -4.40 11.40
C LYS A 658 -29.69 -5.22 12.47
N ARG A 659 -29.01 -6.17 13.13
CA ARG A 659 -29.53 -7.01 14.23
C ARG A 659 -29.14 -6.46 15.59
N GLY A 660 -28.42 -5.34 15.65
CA GLY A 660 -28.04 -4.67 16.89
C GLY A 660 -26.80 -5.22 17.57
N VAL A 661 -26.04 -6.13 16.93
CA VAL A 661 -24.86 -6.77 17.51
C VAL A 661 -23.58 -6.21 16.88
N PRO A 662 -22.64 -5.67 17.67
CA PRO A 662 -21.35 -5.21 17.13
C PRO A 662 -20.47 -6.41 16.73
N ASP A 663 -19.76 -6.28 15.62
CA ASP A 663 -18.73 -7.25 15.23
C ASP A 663 -17.48 -7.07 16.12
N VAL A 664 -16.64 -8.10 16.15
CA VAL A 664 -15.50 -8.17 17.07
C VAL A 664 -14.27 -7.53 16.44
N LEU A 665 -13.59 -6.64 17.17
CA LEU A 665 -12.23 -6.24 16.91
C LEU A 665 -11.27 -7.22 17.60
N ASP A 666 -10.63 -8.07 16.80
CA ASP A 666 -9.89 -9.23 17.31
C ASP A 666 -8.41 -8.92 17.63
N LYS A 667 -7.81 -7.88 17.01
CA LYS A 667 -6.41 -7.46 17.24
C LYS A 667 -6.25 -5.95 17.16
N VAL A 668 -5.39 -5.40 18.00
CA VAL A 668 -4.86 -4.04 17.81
C VAL A 668 -3.35 -4.11 17.65
N ILE A 669 -2.85 -3.52 16.57
CA ILE A 669 -1.42 -3.38 16.29
C ILE A 669 -1.07 -1.90 16.45
N ILE A 670 -0.06 -1.63 17.27
CA ILE A 670 0.49 -0.29 17.44
C ILE A 670 1.85 -0.24 16.74
N SER A 671 2.08 0.78 15.92
CA SER A 671 3.31 1.00 15.13
C SER A 671 3.79 2.44 15.26
N GLY A 672 4.99 2.74 14.76
CA GLY A 672 5.55 4.09 14.73
C GLY A 672 6.42 4.41 15.94
N GLY A 673 7.34 5.37 15.76
CA GLY A 673 8.33 5.72 16.78
C GLY A 673 7.72 6.31 18.07
N THR A 674 6.57 6.97 17.98
CA THR A 674 5.88 7.57 19.15
C THR A 674 5.24 6.50 20.03
N SER A 675 4.95 5.33 19.47
CA SER A 675 4.32 4.20 20.16
C SER A 675 5.21 3.54 21.21
N ALA A 676 6.49 3.93 21.30
CA ALA A 676 7.37 3.55 22.39
C ALA A 676 6.98 4.18 23.74
N LEU A 677 6.15 5.23 23.73
CA LEU A 677 5.70 5.90 24.96
C LEU A 677 4.72 4.99 25.74
N PRO A 678 4.97 4.70 27.03
CA PRO A 678 4.09 3.85 27.84
C PRO A 678 2.62 4.32 27.90
N GLN A 679 2.42 5.63 27.83
CA GLN A 679 1.12 6.29 27.82
C GLN A 679 0.26 5.86 26.62
N VAL A 680 0.87 5.48 25.48
CA VAL A 680 0.14 5.04 24.28
C VAL A 680 -0.70 3.81 24.58
N ARG A 681 -0.10 2.78 25.16
CA ARG A 681 -0.83 1.56 25.52
C ARG A 681 -1.89 1.81 26.59
N ARG A 682 -1.58 2.63 27.59
CA ARG A 682 -2.53 2.97 28.67
C ARG A 682 -3.74 3.71 28.11
N VAL A 683 -3.53 4.77 27.33
CA VAL A 683 -4.61 5.58 26.75
C VAL A 683 -5.45 4.77 25.77
N LEU A 684 -4.85 3.85 24.99
CA LEU A 684 -5.61 2.88 24.18
C LEU A 684 -6.60 2.09 25.04
N LEU A 685 -6.12 1.44 26.10
CA LEU A 685 -6.93 0.61 26.97
C LEU A 685 -8.04 1.42 27.64
N GLU A 686 -7.73 2.61 28.15
CA GLU A 686 -8.71 3.54 28.74
C GLU A 686 -9.78 3.95 27.72
N THR A 687 -9.36 4.40 26.53
CA THR A 687 -10.27 4.92 25.48
C THR A 687 -11.23 3.85 24.98
N PHE A 688 -10.74 2.63 24.75
CA PHE A 688 -11.59 1.53 24.30
C PHE A 688 -12.43 0.93 25.43
N ALA A 689 -11.95 0.91 26.69
CA ALA A 689 -12.78 0.51 27.83
C ALA A 689 -13.95 1.48 28.04
N GLN A 690 -13.73 2.79 27.88
CA GLN A 690 -14.78 3.81 27.97
C GLN A 690 -15.83 3.70 26.86
N ALA A 691 -15.54 3.01 25.75
CA ALA A 691 -16.50 2.79 24.69
C ALA A 691 -17.64 1.83 25.08
N GLY A 692 -17.46 1.02 26.13
CA GLY A 692 -18.45 0.06 26.63
C GLY A 692 -19.01 -0.85 25.53
N ASP A 693 -20.32 -1.13 25.59
CA ASP A 693 -21.02 -2.06 24.68
C ASP A 693 -21.18 -1.54 23.23
N HIS A 694 -20.60 -0.39 22.89
CA HIS A 694 -20.58 0.10 21.51
C HIS A 694 -19.50 -0.58 20.66
N VAL A 695 -18.50 -1.21 21.30
CA VAL A 695 -17.41 -1.89 20.62
C VAL A 695 -17.14 -3.22 21.32
N ASN A 696 -17.19 -4.31 20.56
CA ASN A 696 -16.75 -5.63 21.03
C ASN A 696 -15.28 -5.81 20.64
N TRP A 697 -14.36 -5.89 21.59
CA TRP A 697 -12.92 -6.01 21.28
C TRP A 697 -12.16 -6.84 22.31
N ASN A 698 -11.00 -7.36 21.90
CA ASN A 698 -10.12 -8.14 22.77
C ASN A 698 -8.96 -7.30 23.34
N PRO A 699 -9.00 -6.90 24.63
CA PRO A 699 -7.93 -6.11 25.25
C PRO A 699 -6.63 -6.89 25.48
N LEU A 700 -6.64 -8.22 25.35
CA LEU A 700 -5.47 -9.08 25.54
C LEU A 700 -4.60 -9.20 24.28
N ASP A 701 -5.12 -8.83 23.11
CA ASP A 701 -4.43 -8.99 21.83
C ASP A 701 -4.05 -7.62 21.23
N VAL A 702 -3.28 -6.88 22.02
CA VAL A 702 -2.61 -5.64 21.64
C VAL A 702 -1.13 -5.91 21.43
N VAL A 703 -0.62 -5.67 20.21
CA VAL A 703 0.75 -5.95 19.81
C VAL A 703 1.49 -4.67 19.51
N TYR A 704 2.70 -4.55 20.05
CA TYR A 704 3.68 -3.51 19.74
C TYR A 704 5.06 -4.16 19.70
N ASP A 705 5.82 -3.93 18.63
CA ASP A 705 7.19 -4.40 18.50
C ASP A 705 8.16 -3.20 18.46
N PRO A 706 8.91 -2.93 19.54
CA PRO A 706 9.80 -1.78 19.59
C PRO A 706 10.99 -1.89 18.63
N VAL A 707 11.42 -3.10 18.26
CA VAL A 707 12.57 -3.31 17.36
C VAL A 707 12.21 -2.91 15.93
N PHE A 708 10.97 -3.17 15.52
CA PHE A 708 10.50 -2.91 14.17
C PHE A 708 9.57 -1.69 14.07
N ALA A 709 9.31 -0.97 15.16
CA ALA A 709 8.43 0.20 15.17
C ALA A 709 8.78 1.27 14.13
N LYS A 710 10.05 1.39 13.73
CA LYS A 710 10.53 2.36 12.71
C LYS A 710 10.81 1.76 11.33
N THR A 711 10.88 0.44 11.20
CA THR A 711 11.25 -0.25 9.94
C THR A 711 10.16 -1.18 9.43
N GLY A 712 9.14 -1.47 10.23
CA GLY A 712 8.05 -2.40 9.89
C GLY A 712 7.32 -1.97 8.62
N THR A 713 7.12 -0.67 8.43
CA THR A 713 6.49 -0.10 7.23
C THR A 713 7.26 -0.43 5.95
N SER A 714 8.57 -0.14 5.88
CA SER A 714 9.38 -0.47 4.70
C SER A 714 9.45 -1.97 4.45
N ILE A 715 9.60 -2.79 5.51
CA ILE A 715 9.66 -4.24 5.39
C ILE A 715 8.33 -4.81 4.87
N GLY A 716 7.21 -4.35 5.42
CA GLY A 716 5.89 -4.83 5.07
C GLY A 716 5.48 -4.45 3.64
N ALA A 717 5.81 -3.25 3.18
CA ALA A 717 5.64 -2.86 1.78
C ALA A 717 6.49 -3.72 0.84
N CYS A 718 7.75 -3.98 1.21
CA CYS A 718 8.67 -4.82 0.45
C CYS A 718 8.15 -6.26 0.30
N TRP A 719 7.66 -6.83 1.40
CA TRP A 719 7.09 -8.18 1.42
C TRP A 719 5.75 -8.28 0.69
N ALA A 720 4.87 -7.29 0.85
CA ALA A 720 3.59 -7.27 0.14
C ALA A 720 3.81 -7.28 -1.38
N GLU A 721 4.76 -6.48 -1.87
CA GLU A 721 5.13 -6.47 -3.28
C GLU A 721 5.78 -7.78 -3.73
N HIS A 722 6.60 -8.39 -2.88
CA HIS A 722 7.18 -9.70 -3.14
C HIS A 722 6.12 -10.77 -3.37
N VAL A 723 5.15 -10.85 -2.47
CA VAL A 723 4.05 -11.80 -2.54
C VAL A 723 3.17 -11.50 -3.76
N ARG A 724 2.87 -10.23 -4.02
CA ARG A 724 2.07 -9.79 -5.17
C ARG A 724 2.72 -10.19 -6.51
N GLN A 725 4.04 -9.97 -6.66
CA GLN A 725 4.77 -10.30 -7.90
C GLN A 725 5.02 -11.79 -8.11
N LYS A 726 5.28 -12.55 -7.05
CA LYS A 726 5.44 -14.01 -7.16
C LYS A 726 4.17 -14.69 -7.67
N GLY A 727 3.03 -14.02 -7.52
CA GLY A 727 1.77 -14.45 -8.08
C GLY A 727 1.35 -15.84 -7.61
N TYR A 728 0.31 -16.33 -8.24
CA TYR A 728 -0.28 -17.64 -7.96
C TYR A 728 0.67 -18.77 -8.37
N ALA A 729 1.03 -19.66 -7.44
CA ALA A 729 1.49 -20.98 -7.84
C ALA A 729 0.35 -21.62 -8.64
N SER A 730 0.59 -21.96 -9.91
CA SER A 730 -0.45 -22.49 -10.79
C SER A 730 -1.28 -23.56 -10.08
N ALA A 731 -2.58 -23.63 -10.36
CA ALA A 731 -3.51 -24.53 -9.68
C ALA A 731 -2.99 -25.97 -9.78
N SER A 732 -2.33 -26.30 -10.89
CA SER A 732 -1.63 -27.55 -11.13
C SER A 732 -0.43 -27.79 -10.20
N HIS A 733 0.40 -26.78 -9.92
CA HIS A 733 1.54 -26.90 -9.00
C HIS A 733 1.07 -27.03 -7.53
N ALA A 734 0.12 -26.21 -7.10
CA ALA A 734 -0.50 -26.34 -5.78
C ALA A 734 -1.17 -27.71 -5.62
N THR A 735 -1.92 -28.16 -6.63
CA THR A 735 -2.55 -29.49 -6.64
C THR A 735 -1.52 -30.62 -6.52
N GLN A 736 -0.36 -30.54 -7.18
CA GLN A 736 0.69 -31.57 -7.06
C GLN A 736 1.26 -31.64 -5.64
N ARG A 737 1.48 -30.50 -4.98
CA ARG A 737 2.02 -30.44 -3.61
C ARG A 737 0.99 -30.92 -2.58
N VAL A 738 -0.26 -30.50 -2.72
CA VAL A 738 -1.40 -30.99 -1.90
C VAL A 738 -1.58 -32.51 -2.04
N ARG A 739 -1.45 -33.04 -3.28
CA ARG A 739 -1.48 -34.49 -3.54
C ARG A 739 -0.35 -35.27 -2.87
N ARG A 740 0.77 -34.61 -2.53
CA ARG A 740 1.90 -35.18 -1.78
C ARG A 740 1.75 -35.05 -0.26
N GLY A 741 0.61 -34.53 0.23
CA GLY A 741 0.37 -34.35 1.66
C GLY A 741 0.83 -33.00 2.21
N LEU A 742 1.32 -32.09 1.37
CA LEU A 742 1.86 -30.79 1.82
C LEU A 742 0.76 -29.73 1.95
N THR A 743 0.90 -28.85 2.94
CA THR A 743 0.07 -27.66 3.09
C THR A 743 0.65 -26.52 2.27
N GLU A 744 -0.18 -25.90 1.45
CA GLU A 744 0.17 -24.73 0.63
C GLU A 744 -0.68 -23.53 1.03
N LEU A 745 -0.04 -22.37 1.13
CA LEU A 745 -0.70 -21.09 1.41
C LEU A 745 -0.53 -20.14 0.23
N TYR A 746 -1.66 -19.62 -0.27
CA TYR A 746 -1.72 -18.49 -1.17
C TYR A 746 -2.14 -17.24 -0.39
N ILE A 747 -1.51 -16.10 -0.68
CA ILE A 747 -1.83 -14.81 -0.07
C ILE A 747 -2.27 -13.85 -1.18
N ASP A 748 -3.53 -13.43 -1.12
CA ASP A 748 -4.19 -12.57 -2.11
C ASP A 748 -4.02 -11.09 -1.72
N VAL A 749 -2.83 -10.53 -1.97
CA VAL A 749 -2.49 -9.15 -1.61
C VAL A 749 -3.35 -8.14 -2.38
N ASP A 750 -3.75 -8.44 -3.61
CA ASP A 750 -4.57 -7.55 -4.44
C ASP A 750 -5.94 -7.27 -3.80
N ASN A 751 -6.43 -8.19 -2.96
CA ASN A 751 -7.67 -8.00 -2.23
C ASN A 751 -7.67 -6.83 -1.23
N LEU A 752 -6.49 -6.26 -0.90
CA LEU A 752 -6.38 -4.98 -0.18
C LEU A 752 -7.02 -3.81 -0.94
N PHE A 753 -7.05 -3.88 -2.28
CA PHE A 753 -7.43 -2.78 -3.16
C PHE A 753 -8.82 -2.97 -3.79
N HIS A 754 -9.57 -4.00 -3.38
CA HIS A 754 -10.86 -4.35 -3.98
C HIS A 754 -12.05 -3.55 -3.43
N ALA A 755 -11.86 -2.67 -2.44
CA ALA A 755 -12.92 -1.85 -1.89
C ALA A 755 -12.43 -0.44 -1.56
N LEU A 756 -13.35 0.53 -1.63
CA LEU A 756 -13.06 1.91 -1.30
C LEU A 756 -12.79 2.05 0.21
N PRO A 757 -11.63 2.58 0.63
CA PRO A 757 -11.27 2.58 2.05
C PRO A 757 -11.81 3.80 2.83
N ASN A 758 -12.48 4.75 2.14
CA ASN A 758 -12.99 5.99 2.73
C ASN A 758 -14.36 6.37 2.13
N THR A 759 -15.15 7.18 2.83
CA THR A 759 -16.37 7.78 2.26
C THR A 759 -16.03 9.07 1.54
N LEU A 760 -16.55 9.24 0.32
CA LEU A 760 -16.39 10.44 -0.49
C LEU A 760 -17.75 11.17 -0.60
N VAL A 761 -17.71 12.47 -0.33
CA VAL A 761 -18.88 13.35 -0.32
C VAL A 761 -18.70 14.47 -1.32
N PHE A 762 -19.77 14.78 -2.05
CA PHE A 762 -19.83 15.82 -3.06
C PHE A 762 -20.50 17.08 -2.48
N ASP A 763 -19.89 18.24 -2.69
CA ASP A 763 -20.47 19.52 -2.32
C ASP A 763 -21.36 20.05 -3.46
N ALA A 764 -22.68 19.99 -3.25
CA ALA A 764 -23.63 20.54 -4.20
C ALA A 764 -23.88 22.03 -3.92
N THR A 765 -24.43 22.73 -4.92
CA THR A 765 -24.76 24.16 -4.85
C THR A 765 -25.52 24.50 -3.55
N GLY A 766 -24.88 25.28 -2.67
CA GLY A 766 -25.43 25.69 -1.38
C GLY A 766 -24.71 25.15 -0.13
N GLY A 767 -23.58 24.45 -0.28
CA GLY A 767 -22.79 23.94 0.85
C GLY A 767 -23.35 22.65 1.47
N GLN A 768 -24.36 22.05 0.83
CA GLN A 768 -24.95 20.79 1.25
C GLN A 768 -24.14 19.64 0.67
N LEU A 769 -23.62 18.79 1.57
CA LEU A 769 -22.84 17.62 1.19
C LEU A 769 -23.72 16.40 0.96
N PHE A 770 -23.40 15.65 -0.09
CA PHE A 770 -24.07 14.41 -0.44
C PHE A 770 -23.05 13.27 -0.58
N PRO A 771 -23.21 12.13 0.10
CA PRO A 771 -22.32 11.00 -0.08
C PRO A 771 -22.51 10.39 -1.47
N ILE A 772 -21.43 10.34 -2.25
CA ILE A 772 -21.40 9.72 -3.58
C ILE A 772 -20.80 8.31 -3.55
N PHE A 773 -19.85 8.07 -2.64
CA PHE A 773 -19.26 6.75 -2.44
C PHE A 773 -19.08 6.47 -0.96
N GLN A 774 -19.37 5.24 -0.53
CA GLN A 774 -19.29 4.84 0.86
C GLN A 774 -18.08 3.93 1.11
N VAL A 775 -17.47 4.07 2.29
CA VAL A 775 -16.40 3.15 2.72
C VAL A 775 -16.87 1.69 2.69
N GLY A 776 -16.04 0.82 2.12
CA GLY A 776 -16.29 -0.60 1.95
C GLY A 776 -17.09 -0.96 0.70
N GLU A 777 -17.53 0.01 -0.11
CA GLU A 777 -18.07 -0.31 -1.43
C GLU A 777 -17.01 -1.01 -2.28
N ARG A 778 -17.37 -2.14 -2.87
CA ARG A 778 -16.47 -2.92 -3.72
C ARG A 778 -16.28 -2.25 -5.06
N PHE A 779 -15.07 -2.33 -5.58
CA PHE A 779 -14.78 -2.00 -6.96
C PHE A 779 -15.21 -3.16 -7.86
N ASP A 780 -15.85 -2.79 -8.97
CA ASP A 780 -16.05 -3.69 -10.10
C ASP A 780 -14.71 -3.80 -10.84
N ARG A 781 -14.25 -5.03 -11.12
CA ARG A 781 -13.01 -5.29 -11.85
C ARG A 781 -13.29 -5.12 -13.34
N ILE A 782 -12.65 -4.16 -13.99
CA ILE A 782 -12.89 -3.85 -15.39
C ILE A 782 -11.60 -3.99 -16.20
N GLN A 783 -11.71 -4.33 -17.48
CA GLN A 783 -10.55 -4.37 -18.37
C GLN A 783 -10.34 -3.03 -19.05
N VAL A 784 -9.16 -2.43 -18.88
CA VAL A 784 -8.77 -1.12 -19.44
C VAL A 784 -7.42 -1.32 -20.14
N ASP A 785 -7.36 -1.06 -21.44
CA ASP A 785 -6.13 -1.15 -22.25
C ASP A 785 -5.35 -2.47 -22.14
N GLY A 786 -6.03 -3.56 -21.77
CA GLY A 786 -5.44 -4.89 -21.59
C GLY A 786 -5.16 -5.26 -20.14
N ASP A 787 -5.14 -4.29 -19.23
CA ASP A 787 -4.96 -4.46 -17.79
C ASP A 787 -6.30 -4.52 -17.05
N ILE A 788 -6.28 -4.96 -15.80
CA ILE A 788 -7.48 -5.06 -14.96
C ILE A 788 -7.38 -4.06 -13.83
N GLU A 789 -8.36 -3.17 -13.75
CA GLU A 789 -8.46 -2.13 -12.73
C GLU A 789 -9.78 -2.26 -11.95
N GLY A 790 -9.76 -2.00 -10.65
CA GLY A 790 -10.99 -1.78 -9.88
C GLY A 790 -11.57 -0.39 -10.12
N ARG A 791 -12.87 -0.30 -10.44
CA ARG A 791 -13.62 0.96 -10.53
C ARG A 791 -15.00 0.88 -9.91
N ARG A 792 -15.51 2.02 -9.44
CA ARG A 792 -16.85 2.16 -8.87
C ARG A 792 -17.50 3.41 -9.43
N ARG A 793 -18.64 3.25 -10.11
CA ARG A 793 -19.43 4.34 -10.66
C ARG A 793 -20.60 4.68 -9.74
N TYR A 794 -20.84 5.97 -9.53
CA TYR A 794 -22.00 6.47 -8.83
C TYR A 794 -23.25 6.26 -9.70
N GLY A 795 -24.33 5.74 -9.11
CA GLY A 795 -25.50 5.29 -9.87
C GLY A 795 -26.33 6.43 -10.47
N ASP A 796 -26.29 7.61 -9.84
CA ASP A 796 -27.17 8.72 -10.18
C ASP A 796 -26.49 9.75 -11.09
N TRP A 797 -27.30 10.40 -11.92
CA TRP A 797 -26.92 11.56 -12.72
C TRP A 797 -27.51 12.81 -12.09
N ILE A 798 -26.66 13.78 -11.73
CA ILE A 798 -27.07 14.99 -11.02
C ILE A 798 -26.84 16.24 -11.89
N PRO A 799 -27.58 17.34 -11.67
CA PRO A 799 -27.33 18.60 -12.36
C PRO A 799 -25.89 19.11 -12.14
N VAL A 800 -25.30 19.71 -13.17
CA VAL A 800 -23.92 20.23 -13.11
C VAL A 800 -23.87 21.56 -12.34
N PRO A 801 -23.14 21.65 -11.21
CA PRO A 801 -22.90 22.94 -10.53
C PRO A 801 -21.76 23.72 -11.21
N GLN A 802 -21.54 24.97 -10.80
CA GLN A 802 -20.44 25.80 -11.34
C GLN A 802 -19.05 25.29 -10.96
N ASN A 803 -18.90 24.84 -9.72
CA ASN A 803 -17.68 24.23 -9.21
C ASN A 803 -18.03 22.89 -8.58
N MET A 804 -17.22 21.89 -8.84
CA MET A 804 -17.37 20.57 -8.25
C MET A 804 -16.19 20.32 -7.31
N ALA A 805 -16.50 20.02 -6.06
CA ALA A 805 -15.54 19.60 -5.06
C ALA A 805 -16.02 18.32 -4.40
N ILE A 806 -15.12 17.34 -4.34
CA ILE A 806 -15.32 16.08 -3.64
C ILE A 806 -14.36 16.09 -2.46
N TYR A 807 -14.91 15.85 -1.27
CA TYR A 807 -14.17 15.78 -0.03
C TYR A 807 -14.14 14.35 0.49
N ARG A 808 -13.09 14.01 1.21
CA ARG A 808 -13.06 12.83 2.05
C ARG A 808 -13.79 13.14 3.35
N GLN A 809 -14.77 12.32 3.72
CA GLN A 809 -15.45 12.45 5.01
C GLN A 809 -14.64 11.72 6.10
N PRO A 810 -14.17 12.42 7.14
CA PRO A 810 -13.43 11.81 8.23
C PRO A 810 -14.34 10.98 9.16
N PHE A 811 -13.72 10.09 9.94
CA PHE A 811 -14.42 9.24 10.90
C PHE A 811 -14.72 9.93 12.25
N ALA A 812 -13.90 10.89 12.67
CA ALA A 812 -13.98 11.48 14.02
C ALA A 812 -14.83 12.76 14.09
N VAL A 813 -14.63 13.72 13.18
CA VAL A 813 -15.23 15.07 13.25
C VAL A 813 -15.76 15.46 11.86
N GLU A 814 -17.07 15.61 11.66
CA GLU A 814 -17.66 15.88 10.33
C GLU A 814 -17.19 17.19 9.66
N GLU A 815 -16.59 18.09 10.43
CA GLU A 815 -16.11 19.40 10.02
C GLU A 815 -14.67 19.36 9.46
N GLU A 816 -13.85 18.34 9.80
CA GLU A 816 -12.46 18.20 9.33
C GLU A 816 -12.40 17.53 7.95
N ARG A 817 -12.75 18.28 6.89
CA ARG A 817 -12.87 17.75 5.52
C ARG A 817 -11.62 18.05 4.71
N SER A 818 -11.00 17.02 4.13
CA SER A 818 -9.89 17.18 3.20
C SER A 818 -10.40 17.15 1.76
N LEU A 819 -10.01 18.14 0.96
CA LEU A 819 -10.32 18.17 -0.46
C LEU A 819 -9.68 16.96 -1.15
N TRP A 820 -10.49 16.14 -1.80
CA TRP A 820 -10.05 14.91 -2.45
C TRP A 820 -9.88 15.09 -3.95
N SER A 821 -10.83 15.77 -4.59
CA SER A 821 -10.79 16.09 -6.02
C SER A 821 -11.65 17.31 -6.32
N HIS A 822 -11.28 18.08 -7.34
CA HIS A 822 -12.07 19.24 -7.79
C HIS A 822 -12.06 19.42 -9.30
N LEU A 823 -13.06 20.14 -9.82
CA LEU A 823 -13.19 20.49 -11.22
C LEU A 823 -13.91 21.84 -11.38
N SER A 824 -13.27 22.76 -12.11
CA SER A 824 -13.83 24.07 -12.49
C SER A 824 -14.57 23.95 -13.82
N MET A 825 -15.89 24.17 -13.81
CA MET A 825 -16.66 24.14 -15.06
C MET A 825 -16.31 25.32 -15.96
N HIS A 826 -15.93 26.46 -15.39
CA HIS A 826 -15.43 27.58 -16.18
C HIS A 826 -14.23 27.16 -17.03
N ASP A 827 -13.22 26.55 -16.40
CA ASP A 827 -12.00 26.14 -17.10
C ASP A 827 -12.24 24.99 -18.09
N LEU A 828 -13.18 24.10 -17.77
CA LEU A 828 -13.56 23.02 -18.68
C LEU A 828 -14.24 23.54 -19.96
N LEU A 829 -15.14 24.52 -19.83
CA LEU A 829 -15.95 25.02 -20.95
C LEU A 829 -15.23 26.10 -21.76
N LYS A 830 -14.34 26.88 -21.13
CA LYS A 830 -13.64 28.01 -21.76
C LYS A 830 -12.82 27.55 -22.96
N GLY A 831 -13.17 28.09 -24.14
CA GLY A 831 -12.50 27.78 -25.41
C GLY A 831 -12.80 26.38 -25.97
N ARG A 832 -13.59 25.55 -25.27
CA ARG A 832 -13.97 24.19 -25.70
C ARG A 832 -15.45 24.06 -26.05
N VAL A 833 -16.28 24.96 -25.55
CA VAL A 833 -17.72 25.03 -25.83
C VAL A 833 -18.09 26.44 -26.32
N PRO A 834 -18.82 26.56 -27.44
CA PRO A 834 -19.30 27.85 -27.94
C PRO A 834 -20.12 28.60 -26.90
N ALA A 835 -19.99 29.93 -26.84
CA ALA A 835 -20.60 30.76 -25.80
C ALA A 835 -22.13 30.58 -25.73
N GLU A 836 -22.77 30.41 -26.88
CA GLU A 836 -24.20 30.15 -27.04
C GLU A 836 -24.65 28.80 -26.44
N GLN A 837 -23.75 27.82 -26.32
CA GLN A 837 -24.03 26.50 -25.75
C GLN A 837 -23.69 26.40 -24.26
N GLN A 838 -22.90 27.32 -23.70
CA GLN A 838 -22.51 27.28 -22.29
C GLN A 838 -23.70 27.41 -21.34
N ALA A 839 -24.72 28.19 -21.69
CA ALA A 839 -25.96 28.27 -20.91
C ALA A 839 -26.82 27.00 -21.01
N ALA A 840 -26.67 26.21 -22.07
CA ALA A 840 -27.35 24.92 -22.21
C ALA A 840 -26.71 23.86 -21.31
N TRP A 841 -25.39 23.90 -21.11
CA TRP A 841 -24.67 23.00 -20.22
C TRP A 841 -25.25 22.97 -18.80
N TYR A 842 -25.42 24.12 -18.16
CA TYR A 842 -25.98 24.19 -16.79
C TYR A 842 -27.48 23.83 -16.70
N ARG A 843 -28.19 23.72 -17.83
CA ARG A 843 -29.64 23.44 -17.87
C ARG A 843 -29.99 22.04 -18.37
N GLN A 844 -29.14 21.46 -19.22
CA GLN A 844 -29.45 20.26 -20.01
C GLN A 844 -28.43 19.15 -19.81
N VAL A 845 -27.28 19.41 -19.18
CA VAL A 845 -26.24 18.41 -18.93
C VAL A 845 -26.28 18.00 -17.46
N GLN A 846 -26.08 16.70 -17.24
CA GLN A 846 -25.92 16.08 -15.94
C GLN A 846 -24.53 15.47 -15.82
N VAL A 847 -24.09 15.26 -14.58
CA VAL A 847 -22.81 14.64 -14.23
C VAL A 847 -23.01 13.41 -13.36
N THR A 848 -22.17 12.41 -13.53
CA THR A 848 -21.94 11.33 -12.57
C THR A 848 -20.45 11.14 -12.33
N PHE A 849 -20.08 10.39 -11.30
CA PHE A 849 -18.70 10.20 -10.87
C PHE A 849 -18.29 8.73 -10.95
N GLU A 850 -17.03 8.48 -11.25
CA GLU A 850 -16.39 7.17 -11.18
C GLU A 850 -15.08 7.30 -10.40
N VAL A 851 -14.84 6.40 -9.44
CA VAL A 851 -13.60 6.33 -8.67
C VAL A 851 -12.90 5.00 -8.93
N ASN A 852 -11.59 5.04 -9.18
CA ASN A 852 -10.79 3.83 -9.39
C ASN A 852 -10.08 3.35 -8.11
N GLU A 853 -9.40 2.21 -8.17
CA GLU A 853 -8.63 1.63 -7.04
C GLU A 853 -7.45 2.52 -6.58
N ARG A 854 -7.00 3.45 -7.42
CA ARG A 854 -6.05 4.53 -7.05
C ARG A 854 -6.74 5.75 -6.43
N GLU A 855 -8.06 5.66 -6.22
CA GLU A 855 -8.95 6.67 -5.68
C GLU A 855 -9.00 7.98 -6.48
N LEU A 856 -8.62 7.91 -7.77
CA LEU A 856 -8.78 9.02 -8.72
C LEU A 856 -10.21 9.09 -9.18
N VAL A 857 -10.77 10.30 -9.21
CA VAL A 857 -12.15 10.54 -9.62
C VAL A 857 -12.22 11.05 -11.05
N THR A 858 -13.08 10.42 -11.84
CA THR A 858 -13.48 10.87 -13.18
C THR A 858 -14.92 11.39 -13.12
N ALA A 859 -15.15 12.55 -13.71
CA ALA A 859 -16.49 13.08 -13.94
C ALA A 859 -16.96 12.72 -15.36
N HIS A 860 -18.17 12.18 -15.46
CA HIS A 860 -18.80 11.84 -16.73
C HIS A 860 -20.00 12.76 -16.95
N PHE A 861 -20.05 13.43 -18.11
CA PHE A 861 -21.11 14.37 -18.46
C PHE A 861 -21.97 13.82 -19.59
N CYS A 862 -23.28 13.94 -19.44
CA CYS A 862 -24.24 13.53 -20.47
C CYS A 862 -25.43 14.48 -20.51
N HIS A 863 -26.08 14.61 -21.66
CA HIS A 863 -27.36 15.29 -21.75
C HIS A 863 -28.43 14.59 -20.88
N GLN A 864 -29.36 15.35 -20.31
CA GLN A 864 -30.45 14.89 -19.42
C GLN A 864 -31.37 13.80 -20.03
N SER A 865 -31.25 13.54 -21.33
CA SER A 865 -31.89 12.40 -22.01
C SER A 865 -31.25 11.05 -21.68
N GLY A 866 -30.19 11.03 -20.86
CA GLY A 866 -29.44 9.85 -20.47
C GLY A 866 -28.41 9.37 -21.50
N PRO A 867 -27.48 8.51 -21.07
CA PRO A 867 -26.40 8.00 -21.91
C PRO A 867 -26.89 6.95 -22.92
N VAL A 868 -26.14 6.81 -24.01
CA VAL A 868 -26.20 5.66 -24.91
C VAL A 868 -25.00 4.76 -24.63
N TYR A 869 -25.23 3.46 -24.47
CA TYR A 869 -24.20 2.45 -24.26
C TYR A 869 -23.79 1.79 -25.57
N ALA A 870 -22.52 1.39 -25.71
CA ALA A 870 -21.95 0.82 -26.93
C ALA A 870 -21.31 -0.58 -26.68
N PRO A 871 -22.13 -1.61 -26.38
CA PRO A 871 -21.67 -2.98 -26.25
C PRO A 871 -21.21 -3.56 -27.60
N ARG A 872 -20.35 -4.58 -27.58
CA ARG A 872 -19.87 -5.33 -28.75
C ARG A 872 -20.67 -6.62 -28.88
N PHE A 873 -21.55 -6.69 -29.87
CA PHE A 873 -22.34 -7.91 -30.13
C PHE A 873 -21.61 -8.86 -31.10
N GLY A 874 -20.73 -8.35 -31.96
CA GLY A 874 -20.01 -9.15 -32.94
C GLY A 874 -20.97 -9.98 -33.82
N SER A 875 -20.71 -11.29 -33.90
CA SER A 875 -21.55 -12.25 -34.62
C SER A 875 -22.61 -12.93 -33.74
N ALA A 876 -22.92 -12.40 -32.56
CA ALA A 876 -23.86 -13.02 -31.63
C ALA A 876 -25.25 -13.26 -32.29
N PRO A 877 -25.77 -14.50 -32.27
CA PRO A 877 -27.04 -14.82 -32.90
C PRO A 877 -28.23 -14.24 -32.11
N ALA A 878 -29.24 -13.76 -32.84
CA ALA A 878 -30.50 -13.31 -32.26
C ALA A 878 -31.39 -14.50 -31.89
N THR A 879 -31.83 -14.57 -30.63
CA THR A 879 -32.75 -15.62 -30.16
C THR A 879 -34.19 -15.18 -30.34
N ARG A 880 -34.89 -15.77 -31.33
CA ARG A 880 -36.29 -15.43 -31.63
C ARG A 880 -37.22 -15.73 -30.45
N GLY A 881 -38.16 -14.80 -30.20
CA GLY A 881 -39.19 -14.96 -29.17
C GLY A 881 -38.72 -14.70 -27.74
N LEU A 882 -37.45 -14.33 -27.54
CA LEU A 882 -36.93 -13.96 -26.22
C LEU A 882 -37.43 -12.58 -25.78
N VAL A 883 -37.54 -11.64 -26.73
CA VAL A 883 -38.05 -10.28 -26.51
C VAL A 883 -39.26 -10.05 -27.43
N ALA A 884 -40.31 -9.42 -26.89
CA ALA A 884 -41.49 -9.01 -27.67
C ALA A 884 -41.96 -7.62 -27.22
N LYS A 885 -42.86 -6.99 -27.98
CA LYS A 885 -43.48 -5.73 -27.57
C LYS A 885 -44.71 -6.00 -26.70
N ASP A 886 -44.87 -5.25 -25.61
CA ASP A 886 -46.10 -5.22 -24.82
C ASP A 886 -47.21 -4.42 -25.53
N GLU A 887 -48.38 -4.34 -24.89
CA GLU A 887 -49.54 -3.57 -25.39
C GLU A 887 -49.23 -2.07 -25.57
N ALA A 888 -48.27 -1.53 -24.83
CA ALA A 888 -47.80 -0.15 -24.95
C ALA A 888 -46.68 0.02 -26.00
N GLY A 889 -46.33 -1.05 -26.73
CA GLY A 889 -45.28 -1.04 -27.76
C GLY A 889 -43.85 -1.06 -27.21
N ARG A 890 -43.65 -1.25 -25.90
CA ARG A 890 -42.34 -1.32 -25.24
C ARG A 890 -41.77 -2.72 -25.36
N PHE A 891 -40.46 -2.84 -25.56
CA PHE A 891 -39.83 -4.15 -25.60
C PHE A 891 -39.73 -4.75 -24.19
N VAL A 892 -40.18 -5.99 -24.03
CA VAL A 892 -40.23 -6.72 -22.75
C VAL A 892 -39.66 -8.11 -22.93
N LEU A 893 -38.82 -8.53 -21.97
CA LEU A 893 -38.27 -9.87 -21.90
C LEU A 893 -39.37 -10.89 -21.59
N GLN A 894 -39.52 -11.91 -22.42
CA GLN A 894 -40.62 -12.88 -22.33
C GLN A 894 -40.33 -14.06 -21.40
N ARG A 895 -39.05 -14.36 -21.15
CA ARG A 895 -38.62 -15.52 -20.36
C ARG A 895 -37.42 -15.18 -19.49
N ASP A 896 -37.29 -15.87 -18.36
CA ASP A 896 -36.11 -15.77 -17.51
C ASP A 896 -34.87 -16.21 -18.28
N ILE A 897 -33.78 -15.48 -18.10
CA ILE A 897 -32.46 -15.88 -18.57
C ILE A 897 -31.63 -16.21 -17.34
N VAL A 898 -31.07 -17.41 -17.29
CA VAL A 898 -30.18 -17.90 -16.23
C VAL A 898 -28.81 -18.25 -16.79
N VAL A 899 -27.78 -18.26 -15.95
CA VAL A 899 -26.40 -18.66 -16.33
C VAL A 899 -25.99 -19.92 -15.57
N ASN A 900 -25.40 -20.89 -16.28
CA ASN A 900 -24.89 -22.19 -15.83
C ASN A 900 -25.41 -22.76 -14.48
N PRO A 901 -26.47 -23.59 -14.51
CA PRO A 901 -27.05 -24.25 -13.33
C PRO A 901 -26.29 -25.48 -12.83
N TYR A 902 -25.26 -25.98 -13.53
CA TYR A 902 -24.64 -27.27 -13.22
C TYR A 902 -23.11 -27.16 -13.14
N THR A 903 -22.55 -27.37 -11.94
CA THR A 903 -21.11 -27.56 -11.73
C THR A 903 -20.78 -29.06 -11.74
N ALA A 904 -19.61 -29.41 -12.30
CA ALA A 904 -19.06 -30.75 -12.23
C ALA A 904 -18.70 -31.10 -10.76
N GLY A 905 -19.68 -31.53 -9.96
CA GLY A 905 -19.44 -31.83 -8.54
C GLY A 905 -20.65 -31.86 -7.60
N GLY A 906 -21.88 -31.61 -8.04
CA GLY A 906 -23.08 -31.83 -7.23
C GLY A 906 -23.48 -30.70 -6.29
N LEU A 907 -24.82 -30.54 -6.18
CA LEU A 907 -25.61 -29.52 -5.45
C LEU A 907 -25.42 -28.07 -5.91
N ALA A 908 -25.98 -27.76 -7.09
CA ALA A 908 -26.35 -26.39 -7.41
C ALA A 908 -27.62 -25.99 -6.65
N SER A 909 -27.59 -24.83 -5.99
CA SER A 909 -28.80 -24.09 -5.63
C SER A 909 -29.64 -23.82 -6.89
N ALA A 910 -30.97 -23.71 -6.76
CA ALA A 910 -31.85 -23.39 -7.88
C ALA A 910 -31.31 -22.19 -8.71
N PRO A 911 -31.29 -22.28 -10.06
CA PRO A 911 -30.72 -21.24 -10.91
C PRO A 911 -31.42 -19.90 -10.67
N GLN A 912 -30.65 -18.86 -10.36
CA GLN A 912 -31.18 -17.49 -10.25
C GLN A 912 -31.17 -16.79 -11.61
N PRO A 913 -32.25 -16.06 -11.98
CA PRO A 913 -32.31 -15.31 -13.22
C PRO A 913 -31.33 -14.13 -13.20
N ILE A 914 -30.50 -14.04 -14.24
CA ILE A 914 -29.70 -12.83 -14.55
C ILE A 914 -30.56 -11.74 -15.17
N PHE A 915 -31.62 -12.13 -15.90
CA PHE A 915 -32.69 -11.26 -16.37
C PHE A 915 -34.02 -11.95 -16.13
N ALA A 916 -34.97 -11.24 -15.53
CA ALA A 916 -36.28 -11.79 -15.19
C ALA A 916 -37.31 -11.52 -16.30
N ALA A 917 -38.19 -12.49 -16.57
CA ALA A 917 -39.34 -12.32 -17.45
C ALA A 917 -40.20 -11.14 -16.99
N GLY A 918 -40.79 -10.41 -17.94
CA GLY A 918 -41.56 -9.20 -17.69
C GLY A 918 -40.71 -7.93 -17.53
N THR A 919 -39.37 -8.01 -17.54
CA THR A 919 -38.51 -6.83 -17.47
C THR A 919 -38.58 -6.03 -18.77
N VAL A 920 -38.90 -4.73 -18.65
CA VAL A 920 -38.92 -3.78 -19.78
C VAL A 920 -37.48 -3.39 -20.15
N LEU A 921 -37.15 -3.42 -21.44
CA LEU A 921 -35.86 -2.97 -21.95
C LEU A 921 -35.80 -1.43 -21.92
N THR A 922 -35.13 -0.87 -20.91
CA THR A 922 -35.04 0.59 -20.68
C THR A 922 -33.76 1.23 -21.22
N GLU A 923 -32.70 0.44 -21.42
CA GLU A 923 -31.39 0.98 -21.79
C GLU A 923 -31.30 1.35 -23.27
N ARG A 924 -30.60 2.43 -23.59
CA ARG A 924 -30.32 2.85 -24.98
C ARG A 924 -28.98 2.29 -25.42
N LEU A 925 -29.00 1.33 -26.33
CA LEU A 925 -27.81 0.69 -26.89
C LEU A 925 -27.49 1.22 -28.29
N LEU A 926 -26.20 1.27 -28.63
CA LEU A 926 -25.66 1.46 -29.97
C LEU A 926 -25.04 0.14 -30.41
N THR A 927 -25.63 -0.50 -31.40
CA THR A 927 -25.15 -1.78 -31.95
C THR A 927 -23.93 -1.57 -32.85
N ASP A 928 -23.19 -2.64 -33.17
CA ASP A 928 -21.94 -2.56 -33.97
C ASP A 928 -22.11 -1.92 -35.36
N ASN A 929 -23.33 -1.94 -35.91
CA ASN A 929 -23.68 -1.31 -37.18
C ASN A 929 -24.18 0.16 -37.01
N GLY A 930 -24.01 0.75 -35.83
CA GLY A 930 -24.39 2.13 -35.52
C GLY A 930 -25.88 2.38 -35.35
N ARG A 931 -26.71 1.34 -35.15
CA ARG A 931 -28.16 1.48 -34.92
C ARG A 931 -28.47 1.60 -33.43
N HIS A 932 -29.51 2.36 -33.12
CA HIS A 932 -30.05 2.41 -31.77
C HIS A 932 -30.99 1.24 -31.51
N ALA A 933 -30.83 0.60 -30.34
CA ALA A 933 -31.67 -0.48 -29.86
C ALA A 933 -32.05 -0.24 -28.40
N ALA A 934 -33.21 -0.77 -27.98
CA ALA A 934 -33.51 -0.89 -26.56
C ALA A 934 -32.78 -2.12 -25.99
N GLY A 935 -32.43 -2.12 -24.71
CA GLY A 935 -31.74 -3.26 -24.11
C GLY A 935 -31.84 -3.36 -22.60
N LEU A 936 -31.18 -4.39 -22.07
CA LEU A 936 -30.93 -4.64 -20.65
C LEU A 936 -29.44 -4.83 -20.42
N ILE A 937 -28.95 -4.24 -19.32
CA ILE A 937 -27.61 -4.48 -18.79
C ILE A 937 -27.80 -5.26 -17.49
N GLY A 938 -27.19 -6.44 -17.41
CA GLY A 938 -27.35 -7.33 -16.28
C GLY A 938 -26.38 -7.02 -15.14
N ARG A 939 -26.46 -7.83 -14.08
CA ARG A 939 -25.45 -7.84 -13.02
C ARG A 939 -24.23 -8.65 -13.44
N PRO A 940 -23.04 -8.42 -12.84
CA PRO A 940 -21.87 -9.27 -13.07
C PRO A 940 -22.19 -10.76 -12.91
N LEU A 941 -21.68 -11.57 -13.84
CA LEU A 941 -21.83 -13.02 -13.83
C LEU A 941 -21.08 -13.65 -12.64
N PRO A 942 -21.49 -14.84 -12.19
CA PRO A 942 -20.77 -15.57 -11.15
C PRO A 942 -19.31 -15.84 -11.55
N LYS A 943 -18.39 -15.68 -10.58
CA LYS A 943 -16.94 -15.91 -10.78
C LYS A 943 -16.57 -17.38 -10.86
N ASP A 944 -17.40 -18.28 -10.31
CA ASP A 944 -17.19 -19.72 -10.37
C ASP A 944 -17.61 -20.22 -11.77
N VAL A 945 -16.62 -20.38 -12.65
CA VAL A 945 -16.82 -20.91 -14.01
C VAL A 945 -16.77 -22.44 -13.96
N PRO A 946 -17.63 -23.18 -14.71
CA PRO A 946 -17.50 -24.63 -14.83
C PRO A 946 -16.14 -25.05 -15.40
N GLY A 947 -15.78 -26.33 -15.20
CA GLY A 947 -14.45 -26.84 -15.57
C GLY A 947 -14.08 -26.77 -17.05
N ASP A 948 -15.03 -26.49 -17.94
CA ASP A 948 -14.82 -26.28 -19.38
C ASP A 948 -14.43 -24.82 -19.73
N GLY A 949 -14.54 -23.90 -18.76
CA GLY A 949 -14.19 -22.49 -18.93
C GLY A 949 -15.20 -21.69 -19.76
N LEU A 950 -16.45 -22.13 -19.85
CA LEU A 950 -17.50 -21.48 -20.64
C LEU A 950 -18.68 -21.06 -19.76
N TRP A 951 -19.22 -19.86 -19.98
CA TRP A 951 -20.56 -19.47 -19.52
C TRP A 951 -21.59 -19.81 -20.59
N THR A 952 -22.58 -20.58 -20.19
CA THR A 952 -23.73 -20.92 -21.03
C THR A 952 -24.99 -20.35 -20.42
N PHE A 953 -25.80 -19.71 -21.26
CA PHE A 953 -27.05 -19.07 -20.88
C PHE A 953 -28.23 -19.96 -21.25
N TYR A 954 -29.25 -19.96 -20.41
CA TYR A 954 -30.43 -20.79 -20.59
C TYR A 954 -31.72 -20.02 -20.31
N THR A 955 -32.83 -20.46 -20.88
CA THR A 955 -34.20 -20.11 -20.47
C THR A 955 -34.92 -21.36 -19.98
N PRO A 956 -35.68 -21.29 -18.88
CA PRO A 956 -36.62 -22.34 -18.50
C PRO A 956 -37.74 -22.51 -19.55
N GLU A 957 -38.22 -23.74 -19.73
CA GLU A 957 -39.39 -24.02 -20.55
C GLU A 957 -40.69 -23.61 -19.82
N PRO A 958 -41.70 -23.07 -20.54
CA PRO A 958 -42.99 -22.72 -19.94
C PRO A 958 -43.62 -23.92 -19.21
N GLY A 959 -43.90 -23.76 -17.91
CA GLY A 959 -44.50 -24.80 -17.07
C GLY A 959 -43.56 -25.93 -16.64
N ARG A 960 -42.27 -25.88 -17.02
CA ARG A 960 -41.24 -26.84 -16.61
C ARG A 960 -39.94 -26.09 -16.24
N PRO A 961 -39.86 -25.52 -15.02
CA PRO A 961 -38.72 -24.71 -14.60
C PRO A 961 -37.38 -25.47 -14.60
N ASP A 962 -37.43 -26.81 -14.49
CA ASP A 962 -36.23 -27.67 -14.52
C ASP A 962 -35.78 -28.02 -15.95
N ALA A 963 -36.60 -27.78 -16.97
CA ALA A 963 -36.26 -28.01 -18.37
C ALA A 963 -35.65 -26.73 -18.96
N LEU A 964 -34.35 -26.75 -19.24
CA LEU A 964 -33.58 -25.58 -19.65
C LEU A 964 -33.18 -25.68 -21.13
N THR A 965 -33.48 -24.62 -21.90
CA THR A 965 -33.05 -24.48 -23.29
C THR A 965 -31.90 -23.48 -23.38
N GLN A 966 -30.80 -23.86 -24.01
CA GLN A 966 -29.65 -22.98 -24.21
C GLN A 966 -30.01 -21.79 -25.12
N ILE A 967 -29.51 -20.61 -24.76
CA ILE A 967 -29.64 -19.35 -25.50
C ILE A 967 -28.27 -18.96 -26.04
N GLY A 968 -28.19 -18.74 -27.36
CA GLY A 968 -26.97 -18.28 -28.02
C GLY A 968 -25.77 -19.23 -27.90
N GLU A 969 -24.60 -18.71 -28.24
CA GLU A 969 -23.33 -19.43 -28.11
C GLU A 969 -22.78 -19.31 -26.70
N SER A 970 -22.07 -20.35 -26.24
CA SER A 970 -21.37 -20.31 -24.96
C SER A 970 -20.24 -19.28 -25.01
N VAL A 971 -20.19 -18.38 -24.04
CA VAL A 971 -19.17 -17.35 -23.95
C VAL A 971 -17.99 -17.91 -23.18
N ARG A 972 -16.80 -17.87 -23.79
CA ARG A 972 -15.58 -18.28 -23.08
C ARG A 972 -15.34 -17.35 -21.92
N ALA A 973 -15.33 -17.91 -20.71
CA ALA A 973 -14.89 -17.14 -19.56
C ALA A 973 -13.41 -16.78 -19.76
N PRO A 974 -12.99 -15.58 -19.31
CA PRO A 974 -11.57 -15.24 -19.29
C PRO A 974 -10.77 -16.39 -18.65
N LYS A 975 -9.61 -16.75 -19.22
CA LYS A 975 -8.74 -17.79 -18.63
C LYS A 975 -8.58 -17.49 -17.14
N ALA A 976 -8.89 -18.48 -16.30
CA ALA A 976 -8.86 -18.37 -14.85
C ALA A 976 -7.47 -17.90 -14.34
N GLY A 977 -7.33 -16.58 -14.21
CA GLY A 977 -6.60 -15.95 -13.14
C GLY A 977 -7.64 -15.36 -12.20
N LEU A 978 -7.41 -15.44 -10.89
CA LEU A 978 -8.28 -14.90 -9.83
C LEU A 978 -8.64 -13.41 -10.00
N LEU A 979 -7.98 -12.71 -10.92
CA LEU A 979 -8.10 -11.27 -11.17
C LEU A 979 -9.02 -10.89 -12.33
N GLY A 980 -9.63 -11.84 -13.04
CA GLY A 980 -10.46 -11.57 -14.24
C GLY A 980 -11.49 -10.44 -14.05
N ALA A 981 -11.71 -9.65 -15.10
CA ALA A 981 -12.73 -8.62 -15.10
C ALA A 981 -14.11 -9.21 -14.76
N ASP A 982 -14.93 -8.45 -14.06
CA ASP A 982 -16.32 -8.77 -13.80
C ASP A 982 -17.08 -8.73 -15.13
N MET A 983 -17.70 -9.84 -15.49
CA MET A 983 -18.27 -9.99 -16.82
C MET A 983 -19.77 -9.67 -16.76
N VAL A 984 -20.23 -8.69 -17.54
CA VAL A 984 -21.58 -8.15 -17.47
C VAL A 984 -22.37 -8.55 -18.72
N PRO A 985 -23.48 -9.29 -18.60
CA PRO A 985 -24.29 -9.68 -19.75
C PRO A 985 -25.11 -8.49 -20.24
N VAL A 986 -25.26 -8.36 -21.56
CA VAL A 986 -26.04 -7.32 -22.22
C VAL A 986 -26.97 -7.95 -23.26
N LEU A 987 -28.25 -7.61 -23.19
CA LEU A 987 -29.30 -8.09 -24.08
C LEU A 987 -29.89 -6.92 -24.87
N ASP A 988 -30.08 -7.07 -26.18
CA ASP A 988 -30.79 -6.07 -27.00
C ASP A 988 -32.22 -6.47 -27.37
N SER A 989 -32.93 -5.55 -28.01
CA SER A 989 -34.31 -5.73 -28.47
C SER A 989 -34.49 -6.76 -29.59
N GLU A 990 -33.40 -7.19 -30.24
CA GLU A 990 -33.42 -8.26 -31.25
C GLU A 990 -33.22 -9.64 -30.60
N GLY A 991 -32.96 -9.70 -29.29
CA GLY A 991 -32.69 -10.94 -28.56
C GLY A 991 -31.25 -11.42 -28.72
N ARG A 992 -30.31 -10.54 -29.07
CA ARG A 992 -28.87 -10.84 -29.06
C ARG A 992 -28.32 -10.64 -27.65
N LEU A 993 -27.55 -11.62 -27.19
CA LEU A 993 -26.91 -11.63 -25.89
C LEU A 993 -25.39 -11.58 -26.07
N THR A 994 -24.73 -10.64 -25.40
CA THR A 994 -23.26 -10.55 -25.32
C THR A 994 -22.83 -10.38 -23.87
N VAL A 995 -21.52 -10.43 -23.62
CA VAL A 995 -20.94 -10.24 -22.29
C VAL A 995 -19.75 -9.29 -22.39
N GLU A 996 -19.81 -8.18 -21.67
CA GLU A 996 -18.77 -7.15 -21.63
C GLU A 996 -17.86 -7.33 -20.42
N PRO A 997 -16.54 -7.06 -20.53
CA PRO A 997 -15.62 -7.04 -19.40
C PRO A 997 -15.74 -5.72 -18.61
N GLY A 998 -16.55 -5.73 -17.56
CA GLY A 998 -16.76 -4.61 -16.66
C GLY A 998 -17.98 -3.77 -17.01
N TYR A 999 -17.90 -2.46 -16.82
CA TYR A 999 -18.98 -1.55 -17.22
C TYR A 999 -19.16 -1.54 -18.73
N VAL A 1000 -20.43 -1.59 -19.16
CA VAL A 1000 -20.77 -1.35 -20.57
C VAL A 1000 -20.31 0.06 -20.95
N ARG A 1001 -19.53 0.14 -22.01
CA ARG A 1001 -18.91 1.39 -22.46
C ARG A 1001 -19.96 2.40 -22.88
N PHE A 1002 -19.74 3.66 -22.55
CA PHE A 1002 -20.55 4.74 -23.08
C PHE A 1002 -20.22 4.98 -24.55
N ARG A 1003 -21.17 5.55 -25.29
CA ARG A 1003 -20.88 6.23 -26.54
C ARG A 1003 -20.10 7.50 -26.22
N GLU A 1004 -18.80 7.50 -26.49
CA GLU A 1004 -17.92 8.62 -26.14
C GLU A 1004 -18.17 9.87 -26.99
N ALA A 1005 -18.19 11.03 -26.34
CA ALA A 1005 -18.12 12.34 -26.97
C ALA A 1005 -16.66 12.68 -27.31
N ARG A 1006 -16.40 13.31 -28.46
CA ARG A 1006 -15.03 13.74 -28.84
C ARG A 1006 -14.64 15.06 -28.20
N SER A 1007 -15.63 15.89 -27.92
CA SER A 1007 -15.47 17.18 -27.28
C SER A 1007 -16.61 17.45 -26.29
N PRO A 1008 -16.43 18.38 -25.34
CA PRO A 1008 -17.54 18.85 -24.51
C PRO A 1008 -18.71 19.39 -25.37
N ALA A 1009 -18.46 20.08 -26.48
CA ALA A 1009 -19.54 20.61 -27.32
C ALA A 1009 -20.49 19.50 -27.85
N ASP A 1010 -19.97 18.29 -28.06
CA ASP A 1010 -20.74 17.16 -28.58
C ASP A 1010 -21.81 16.66 -27.60
N VAL A 1011 -21.66 16.92 -26.29
CA VAL A 1011 -22.62 16.44 -25.28
C VAL A 1011 -24.01 17.03 -25.50
N VAL A 1012 -24.08 18.31 -25.92
CA VAL A 1012 -25.32 19.00 -26.25
C VAL A 1012 -25.72 18.75 -27.71
N ALA A 1013 -24.74 18.71 -28.62
CA ALA A 1013 -25.00 18.57 -30.05
C ALA A 1013 -25.42 17.14 -30.46
N ASP A 1014 -24.98 16.11 -29.74
CA ASP A 1014 -25.30 14.70 -29.97
C ASP A 1014 -25.80 14.03 -28.67
N PRO A 1015 -27.09 14.24 -28.31
CA PRO A 1015 -27.67 13.75 -27.05
C PRO A 1015 -27.51 12.23 -26.84
N GLY A 1016 -26.90 11.87 -25.72
CA GLY A 1016 -26.59 10.48 -25.35
C GLY A 1016 -25.13 10.10 -25.55
N SER A 1017 -24.29 11.01 -26.08
CA SER A 1017 -22.84 10.90 -25.96
C SER A 1017 -22.40 11.27 -24.54
N VAL A 1018 -21.28 10.71 -24.09
CA VAL A 1018 -20.72 10.96 -22.75
C VAL A 1018 -19.32 11.53 -22.87
N PHE A 1019 -19.10 12.71 -22.31
CA PHE A 1019 -17.77 13.31 -22.19
C PHE A 1019 -17.20 13.00 -20.81
N SER A 1020 -15.99 12.43 -20.75
CA SER A 1020 -15.36 12.03 -19.49
C SER A 1020 -14.10 12.88 -19.25
N VAL A 1021 -13.91 13.33 -18.01
CA VAL A 1021 -12.73 14.11 -17.62
C VAL A 1021 -12.23 13.68 -16.24
N ALA A 1022 -10.92 13.47 -16.12
CA ALA A 1022 -10.30 13.28 -14.82
C ALA A 1022 -10.40 14.57 -14.00
N MET A 1023 -10.87 14.48 -12.77
CA MET A 1023 -10.87 15.61 -11.85
C MET A 1023 -9.45 15.86 -11.34
N ILE A 1024 -9.17 17.10 -10.95
CA ILE A 1024 -7.86 17.48 -10.39
C ILE A 1024 -7.79 16.94 -8.95
N PRO A 1025 -6.81 16.11 -8.60
CA PRO A 1025 -6.64 15.64 -7.22
C PRO A 1025 -6.41 16.80 -6.25
N GLY A 1026 -7.00 16.72 -5.05
CA GLY A 1026 -6.88 17.76 -4.03
C GLY A 1026 -5.49 17.84 -3.39
N ASP A 1027 -5.20 19.00 -2.81
CA ASP A 1027 -3.94 19.26 -2.11
C ASP A 1027 -3.95 18.68 -0.69
N PRO A 1028 -2.79 18.25 -0.16
CA PRO A 1028 -2.69 17.85 1.23
C PRO A 1028 -3.00 19.04 2.15
N ASP A 1029 -3.84 18.80 3.16
CA ASP A 1029 -4.23 19.80 4.14
C ASP A 1029 -3.14 19.91 5.23
N VAL A 1030 -2.37 21.00 5.20
CA VAL A 1030 -1.28 21.27 6.15
C VAL A 1030 -1.58 22.55 6.90
N ASP A 1031 -1.81 22.45 8.20
CA ASP A 1031 -1.97 23.61 9.07
C ASP A 1031 -0.58 24.15 9.47
N GLU A 1032 -0.21 25.30 8.93
CA GLU A 1032 1.07 25.95 9.24
C GLU A 1032 1.24 26.26 10.74
N LYS A 1033 0.14 26.43 11.50
CA LYS A 1033 0.19 26.66 12.96
C LYS A 1033 0.57 25.42 13.76
N LEU A 1034 0.44 24.24 13.15
CA LEU A 1034 0.82 22.96 13.75
C LEU A 1034 2.21 22.50 13.30
N ASN A 1035 2.81 23.17 12.31
CA ASN A 1035 4.15 22.85 11.86
C ASN A 1035 5.20 23.63 12.69
N PRO A 1036 5.99 22.97 13.55
CA PRO A 1036 6.97 23.62 14.41
C PRO A 1036 8.11 24.30 13.62
N PHE A 1037 8.35 23.92 12.37
CA PHE A 1037 9.52 24.31 11.58
C PHE A 1037 9.23 25.42 10.55
N THR A 1038 8.07 26.07 10.61
CA THR A 1038 7.74 27.27 9.80
C THR A 1038 8.46 28.53 10.28
N GLY A 1039 8.98 28.50 11.52
CA GLY A 1039 9.62 29.64 12.16
C GLY A 1039 8.67 30.61 12.86
N SER A 1040 7.40 30.23 13.02
CA SER A 1040 6.38 31.00 13.76
C SER A 1040 6.30 30.67 15.26
N HIS A 1041 7.12 29.74 15.77
CA HIS A 1041 7.01 29.18 17.12
C HIS A 1041 8.05 29.66 18.14
#